data_AF-A0A928Q1N2-F1
#
_entry.id   AF-A0A928Q1N2-F1
#
_cell.length_a   1.000
_cell.length_b   1.000
_cell.length_c   1.000
_cell.angle_alpha   90.00
_cell.angle_beta   90.00
_cell.angle_gamma   90.00
#
_symmetry.space_group_name_H-M   'P 1'
#
loop_
_entity.id
_entity.type
_entity.pdbx_description
1 polymer ?
#
loop_
_entity_poly.entity_id
_entity_poly.type
_entity_poly.pdbx_seq_one_letter_code
_entity_poly.pdbx_strand_id
1 'polypeptide(L)'
;MKKVSVIVPAYNVENHIAHCLTELVSQTLDDIEIIVVNDGSKDNSKAVIEDFAARYPDKIKAFTIENRGAAGARNYGLEQATGEYIGFVDSDDFAEREMFEKMYHKAKETNSDIVSCGYYRIVDGIGDKRGCYPYPCFGHNVYDEPSLLVNNLPYIWNKIFRRELVQQVGGFDPKLRIYEDMVFTYKLMLLANRIDLVAEPFYCYTVSREESLTSVFSDKRFDIFTASDDIIRFYREHGALAFFEDELLFNLLKHLFVVMEYDIPASSIPKKNKFINMAFRYLNTTFPWWRDYGYYYKRYKKNKRKYTSKLWWKSFFIIKKKPRKMAKAVLSDTKSLGGIAVRHNLGGTFHRFAQKPLDEKAVVIQSQHGNNLSGNMFYILRELSKEKYSDLKLYVPYNKEKKAEFTALIKAYGFSRAILVDINTEEYAGILATSKYLFNDTSFAAYFMKREGQVYLNTWHGTPLKTLGKSSITDFYDIANLQKNFVSADYLLYPNEYTRDNMLRDYMLPDIFGGNILLSGYPRNEIFFDTARRAELKKKLKLDGKQVIAYMPTWRGNVRKVDHKKHVTETQNYLKYLDSVLDDNQVLYVNFHPFVSADMDISSLEKVKMFPAKYETYDFLNIADILITDYSSVMFDYSLTGGKVILFTYDEEDYLSTRGLYLDFDKLPFARVNTVKALADEINNPEKPDISALLGEFCQYDRGDISAQICDMVIGGKDTALNVQKCTPEKETIFLFAGDALSKSSRTDAFLHAVESAKDSDTSYYVSYVTEDVKVDTEELFKISQHIHFMGQLREFTNASKRAKMLLGVLMKSGGEYKLHRHMFDEMFTTEFTRIFAHIPMKAVIGFGELETDRVYTIAKAPCKKLLYFSEPTQLNRKVSKSVYSAFDLILTKDKVTADAVKAYCPAANVKEYCAIERITEFEQFV
;
A
#
# COMPACT_ATOMS: atom_id res chain seq x y z
N MET A 1 -29.24 -51.54 -11.48
CA MET A 1 -29.22 -50.62 -10.33
C MET A 1 -28.89 -49.25 -10.87
N LYS A 2 -29.60 -48.19 -10.48
CA LYS A 2 -29.28 -46.83 -10.96
C LYS A 2 -27.88 -46.43 -10.47
N LYS A 3 -27.11 -45.69 -11.26
CA LYS A 3 -25.76 -45.25 -10.90
C LYS A 3 -25.80 -44.05 -9.96
N VAL A 4 -26.62 -43.05 -10.29
CA VAL A 4 -26.80 -41.83 -9.49
C VAL A 4 -28.28 -41.51 -9.36
N SER A 5 -28.75 -41.26 -8.12
CA SER A 5 -30.04 -40.62 -7.85
C SER A 5 -29.82 -39.14 -7.60
N VAL A 6 -30.40 -38.28 -8.43
CA VAL A 6 -30.36 -36.83 -8.26
C VAL A 6 -31.65 -36.36 -7.61
N ILE A 7 -31.54 -35.82 -6.41
CA ILE A 7 -32.70 -35.32 -5.64
C ILE A 7 -32.85 -33.83 -5.86
N VAL A 8 -34.05 -33.42 -6.29
CA VAL A 8 -34.41 -32.03 -6.61
C VAL A 8 -35.58 -31.59 -5.72
N PRO A 9 -35.33 -30.89 -4.61
CA PRO A 9 -36.41 -30.30 -3.82
C PRO A 9 -36.99 -29.08 -4.56
N ALA A 10 -38.31 -29.00 -4.68
CA ALA A 10 -39.01 -27.93 -5.38
C ALA A 10 -40.10 -27.30 -4.50
N TYR A 11 -40.05 -25.98 -4.34
CA TYR A 11 -41.10 -25.21 -3.65
C TYR A 11 -41.22 -23.81 -4.23
N ASN A 12 -42.32 -23.53 -4.92
CA ASN A 12 -42.60 -22.24 -5.56
C ASN A 12 -41.48 -21.72 -6.49
N VAL A 13 -41.11 -22.53 -7.48
CA VAL A 13 -39.98 -22.33 -8.41
C VAL A 13 -40.41 -22.39 -9.88
N GLU A 14 -41.64 -21.98 -10.19
CA GLU A 14 -42.23 -22.11 -11.53
C GLU A 14 -41.38 -21.47 -12.65
N ASN A 15 -40.63 -20.42 -12.31
CA ASN A 15 -39.78 -19.67 -13.26
C ASN A 15 -38.45 -20.37 -13.58
N HIS A 16 -38.05 -21.38 -12.80
CA HIS A 16 -36.70 -21.97 -12.90
C HIS A 16 -36.73 -23.49 -13.15
N ILE A 17 -37.71 -24.19 -12.59
CA ILE A 17 -37.74 -25.66 -12.56
C ILE A 17 -37.74 -26.29 -13.96
N ALA A 18 -38.36 -25.64 -14.96
CA ALA A 18 -38.36 -26.15 -16.33
C ALA A 18 -36.94 -26.23 -16.94
N HIS A 19 -36.10 -25.23 -16.67
CA HIS A 19 -34.72 -25.20 -17.15
C HIS A 19 -33.86 -26.24 -16.41
N CYS A 20 -33.98 -26.28 -15.07
CA CYS A 20 -33.33 -27.28 -14.23
C CYS A 20 -33.59 -28.70 -14.75
N LEU A 21 -34.87 -29.07 -14.94
CA LEU A 21 -35.24 -30.40 -15.41
C LEU A 21 -34.79 -30.67 -16.85
N THR A 22 -34.80 -29.66 -17.73
CA THR A 22 -34.29 -29.79 -19.10
C THR A 22 -32.81 -30.21 -19.13
N GLU A 23 -31.99 -29.59 -18.30
CA GLU A 23 -30.56 -29.92 -18.22
C GLU A 23 -30.31 -31.27 -17.54
N LEU A 24 -31.12 -31.63 -16.54
CA LEU A 24 -31.00 -32.93 -15.86
C LEU A 24 -31.41 -34.12 -16.74
N VAL A 25 -32.48 -34.01 -17.54
CA VAL A 25 -32.85 -35.10 -18.46
C VAL A 25 -31.85 -35.26 -19.60
N SER A 26 -31.07 -34.21 -19.88
CA SER A 26 -30.02 -34.14 -20.90
C SER A 26 -28.65 -34.60 -20.41
N GLN A 27 -28.53 -35.12 -19.19
CA GLN A 27 -27.27 -35.68 -18.68
C GLN A 27 -26.80 -36.87 -19.54
N THR A 28 -25.48 -36.95 -19.73
CA THR A 28 -24.82 -38.00 -20.52
C THR A 28 -24.78 -39.36 -19.83
N LEU A 29 -25.03 -39.40 -18.51
CA LEU A 29 -25.10 -40.64 -17.74
C LEU A 29 -26.47 -41.34 -17.94
N ASP A 30 -26.48 -42.48 -18.63
CA ASP A 30 -27.73 -43.20 -18.96
C ASP A 30 -28.49 -43.73 -17.73
N ASP A 31 -27.80 -44.34 -16.77
CA ASP A 31 -28.41 -44.98 -15.58
C ASP A 31 -28.70 -43.97 -14.44
N ILE A 32 -29.13 -42.77 -14.77
CA ILE A 32 -29.52 -41.74 -13.81
C ILE A 32 -31.01 -41.87 -13.45
N GLU A 33 -31.36 -41.52 -12.21
CA GLU A 33 -32.74 -41.23 -11.84
C GLU A 33 -32.84 -39.85 -11.18
N ILE A 34 -33.88 -39.09 -11.54
CA ILE A 34 -34.12 -37.73 -11.09
C ILE A 34 -35.37 -37.77 -10.22
N ILE A 35 -35.21 -37.53 -8.93
CA ILE A 35 -36.27 -37.57 -7.92
C ILE A 35 -36.66 -36.15 -7.59
N VAL A 36 -37.78 -35.70 -8.15
CA VAL A 36 -38.29 -34.35 -7.95
C VAL A 36 -39.34 -34.38 -6.84
N VAL A 37 -39.06 -33.69 -5.74
CA VAL A 37 -39.95 -33.64 -4.58
C VAL A 37 -40.56 -32.25 -4.47
N ASN A 38 -41.81 -32.13 -4.92
CA ASN A 38 -42.62 -30.94 -4.76
C ASN A 38 -43.11 -30.83 -3.30
N ASP A 39 -42.55 -29.88 -2.56
CA ASP A 39 -42.80 -29.62 -1.14
C ASP A 39 -44.08 -28.80 -0.91
N GLY A 40 -45.16 -29.15 -1.62
CA GLY A 40 -46.45 -28.47 -1.52
C GLY A 40 -46.49 -27.07 -2.13
N SER A 41 -45.87 -26.89 -3.32
CA SER A 41 -45.90 -25.62 -4.06
C SER A 41 -47.33 -25.12 -4.31
N LYS A 42 -47.49 -23.79 -4.30
CA LYS A 42 -48.77 -23.08 -4.51
C LYS A 42 -48.85 -22.37 -5.87
N ASP A 43 -47.73 -22.34 -6.59
CA ASP A 43 -47.61 -21.78 -7.93
C ASP A 43 -47.71 -22.89 -8.99
N ASN A 44 -47.33 -22.61 -10.23
CA ASN A 44 -47.42 -23.56 -11.34
C ASN A 44 -46.31 -24.64 -11.33
N SER A 45 -45.43 -24.69 -10.31
CA SER A 45 -44.32 -25.66 -10.25
C SER A 45 -44.81 -27.11 -10.37
N LYS A 46 -45.92 -27.43 -9.71
CA LYS A 46 -46.48 -28.80 -9.70
C LYS A 46 -46.82 -29.27 -11.11
N ALA A 47 -47.51 -28.43 -11.89
CA ALA A 47 -47.93 -28.77 -13.25
C ALA A 47 -46.72 -28.98 -14.17
N VAL A 48 -45.69 -28.14 -14.04
CA VAL A 48 -44.44 -28.28 -14.80
C VAL A 48 -43.73 -29.60 -14.45
N ILE A 49 -43.65 -29.95 -13.17
CA ILE A 49 -43.02 -31.20 -12.72
C ILE A 49 -43.77 -32.42 -13.25
N GLU A 50 -45.11 -32.42 -13.19
CA GLU A 50 -45.96 -33.51 -13.68
C GLU A 50 -45.83 -33.69 -15.21
N ASP A 51 -45.74 -32.59 -15.96
CA ASP A 51 -45.50 -32.62 -17.41
C ASP A 51 -44.13 -33.23 -17.75
N PHE A 52 -43.05 -32.84 -17.06
CA PHE A 52 -41.74 -33.43 -17.27
C PHE A 52 -41.70 -34.92 -16.89
N ALA A 53 -42.36 -35.32 -15.79
CA ALA A 53 -42.46 -36.72 -15.40
C ALA A 53 -43.21 -37.57 -16.45
N ALA A 54 -44.26 -37.01 -17.07
CA ALA A 54 -44.99 -37.67 -18.16
C ALA A 54 -44.15 -37.78 -19.45
N ARG A 55 -43.32 -36.78 -19.75
CA ARG A 55 -42.43 -36.79 -20.93
C ARG A 55 -41.20 -37.69 -20.77
N TYR A 56 -40.72 -37.87 -19.53
CA TYR A 56 -39.51 -38.64 -19.24
C TYR A 56 -39.71 -39.66 -18.10
N PRO A 57 -40.66 -40.60 -18.22
CA PRO A 57 -41.05 -41.50 -17.13
C PRO A 57 -39.93 -42.46 -16.68
N ASP A 58 -38.96 -42.76 -17.56
CA ASP A 58 -37.83 -43.64 -17.24
C ASP A 58 -36.70 -42.94 -16.48
N LYS A 59 -36.70 -41.59 -16.48
CA LYS A 59 -35.69 -40.74 -15.83
C LYS A 59 -36.24 -39.98 -14.63
N ILE A 60 -37.46 -39.47 -14.69
CA ILE A 60 -38.03 -38.60 -13.65
C ILE A 60 -39.06 -39.36 -12.80
N LYS A 61 -38.88 -39.30 -11.47
CA LYS A 61 -39.87 -39.68 -10.46
C LYS A 61 -40.33 -38.42 -9.72
N ALA A 62 -41.58 -38.04 -9.92
CA ALA A 62 -42.17 -36.87 -9.28
C ALA A 62 -43.02 -37.26 -8.07
N PHE A 63 -42.80 -36.59 -6.94
CA PHE A 63 -43.57 -36.76 -5.71
C PHE A 63 -44.09 -35.42 -5.23
N THR A 64 -45.31 -35.39 -4.72
CA THR A 64 -45.85 -34.22 -4.01
C THR A 64 -46.09 -34.60 -2.56
N ILE A 65 -45.51 -33.82 -1.65
CA ILE A 65 -45.66 -33.97 -0.21
C ILE A 65 -46.30 -32.71 0.38
N GLU A 66 -46.83 -32.83 1.61
CA GLU A 66 -47.17 -31.66 2.41
C GLU A 66 -45.90 -30.88 2.76
N ASN A 67 -45.96 -29.54 2.78
CA ASN A 67 -44.81 -28.67 3.00
C ASN A 67 -44.09 -29.00 4.32
N ARG A 68 -42.85 -29.49 4.22
CA ARG A 68 -41.96 -29.86 5.34
C ARG A 68 -40.61 -29.15 5.27
N GLY A 69 -40.43 -28.24 4.33
CA GLY A 69 -39.19 -27.51 4.10
C GLY A 69 -38.15 -28.34 3.34
N ALA A 70 -37.07 -27.68 2.90
CA ALA A 70 -36.04 -28.29 2.07
C ALA A 70 -35.41 -29.55 2.67
N ALA A 71 -35.14 -29.57 3.98
CA ALA A 71 -34.63 -30.76 4.67
C ALA A 71 -35.62 -31.94 4.60
N GLY A 72 -36.92 -31.68 4.81
CA GLY A 72 -37.97 -32.69 4.71
C GLY A 72 -38.13 -33.25 3.29
N ALA A 73 -38.12 -32.36 2.28
CA ALA A 73 -38.17 -32.76 0.88
C ALA A 73 -36.94 -33.59 0.46
N ARG A 74 -35.74 -33.20 0.89
CA ARG A 74 -34.51 -33.97 0.64
C ARG A 74 -34.54 -35.33 1.32
N ASN A 75 -35.01 -35.42 2.57
CA ASN A 75 -35.15 -36.71 3.28
C ASN A 75 -36.15 -37.64 2.57
N TYR A 76 -37.30 -37.11 2.14
CA TYR A 76 -38.25 -37.90 1.37
C TYR A 76 -37.60 -38.39 0.06
N GLY A 77 -36.84 -37.53 -0.62
CA GLY A 77 -36.07 -37.92 -1.80
C GLY A 77 -35.05 -39.03 -1.53
N LEU A 78 -34.37 -38.97 -0.38
CA LEU A 78 -33.42 -40.01 0.06
C LEU A 78 -34.11 -41.36 0.29
N GLU A 79 -35.32 -41.38 0.83
CA GLU A 79 -36.11 -42.61 1.02
C GLU A 79 -36.48 -43.27 -0.32
N GLN A 80 -36.67 -42.47 -1.39
CA GLN A 80 -37.01 -42.96 -2.72
C GLN A 80 -35.78 -43.32 -3.57
N ALA A 81 -34.58 -42.95 -3.14
CA ALA A 81 -33.36 -43.08 -3.93
C ALA A 81 -32.83 -44.52 -3.96
N THR A 82 -32.58 -45.02 -5.17
CA THR A 82 -32.10 -46.39 -5.45
C THR A 82 -30.71 -46.44 -6.06
N GLY A 83 -30.11 -45.28 -6.33
CA GLY A 83 -28.81 -45.12 -6.95
C GLY A 83 -27.65 -45.57 -6.07
N GLU A 84 -26.55 -46.00 -6.70
CA GLU A 84 -25.30 -46.28 -5.99
C GLU A 84 -24.76 -45.01 -5.29
N TYR A 85 -24.86 -43.88 -5.96
CA TYR A 85 -24.53 -42.55 -5.45
C TYR A 85 -25.75 -41.64 -5.42
N ILE A 86 -25.72 -40.65 -4.52
CA ILE A 86 -26.73 -39.63 -4.34
C ILE A 86 -26.14 -38.27 -4.70
N GLY A 87 -26.82 -37.52 -5.57
CA GLY A 87 -26.55 -36.12 -5.88
C GLY A 87 -27.73 -35.23 -5.51
N PHE A 88 -27.48 -33.93 -5.35
CA PHE A 88 -28.52 -32.94 -5.10
C PHE A 88 -28.41 -31.80 -6.11
N VAL A 89 -29.54 -31.27 -6.57
CA VAL A 89 -29.59 -30.06 -7.39
C VAL A 89 -30.73 -29.19 -6.87
N ASP A 90 -30.42 -27.94 -6.52
CA ASP A 90 -31.46 -27.00 -6.11
C ASP A 90 -32.27 -26.57 -7.35
N SER A 91 -33.58 -26.41 -7.20
CA SER A 91 -34.52 -26.27 -8.34
C SER A 91 -34.45 -24.92 -9.07
N ASP A 92 -33.74 -23.95 -8.50
CA ASP A 92 -33.39 -22.65 -9.09
C ASP A 92 -32.02 -22.65 -9.81
N ASP A 93 -31.30 -23.77 -9.75
CA ASP A 93 -30.00 -24.01 -10.38
C ASP A 93 -30.08 -25.07 -11.48
N PHE A 94 -28.95 -25.36 -12.13
CA PHE A 94 -28.82 -26.43 -13.12
C PHE A 94 -27.40 -27.01 -13.15
N ALA A 95 -27.21 -28.11 -13.87
CA ALA A 95 -25.93 -28.81 -13.99
C ALA A 95 -25.53 -28.97 -15.47
N GLU A 96 -24.24 -28.83 -15.76
CA GLU A 96 -23.68 -29.14 -17.08
C GLU A 96 -23.90 -30.62 -17.41
N ARG A 97 -24.07 -30.94 -18.70
CA ARG A 97 -24.52 -32.25 -19.18
C ARG A 97 -23.63 -33.43 -18.78
N GLU A 98 -22.34 -33.18 -18.57
CA GLU A 98 -21.35 -34.22 -18.23
C GLU A 98 -21.14 -34.39 -16.72
N MET A 99 -21.79 -33.58 -15.87
CA MET A 99 -21.51 -33.51 -14.43
C MET A 99 -21.54 -34.87 -13.75
N PHE A 100 -22.69 -35.56 -13.82
CA PHE A 100 -22.86 -36.81 -13.08
C PHE A 100 -22.08 -37.98 -13.69
N GLU A 101 -21.87 -37.98 -15.00
CA GLU A 101 -21.03 -38.97 -15.68
C GLU A 101 -19.58 -38.88 -15.19
N LYS A 102 -18.97 -37.69 -15.28
CA LYS A 102 -17.57 -37.48 -14.88
C LYS A 102 -17.37 -37.75 -13.39
N MET A 103 -18.30 -37.30 -12.55
CA MET A 103 -18.22 -37.53 -11.11
C MET A 103 -18.39 -39.00 -10.75
N TYR A 104 -19.34 -39.72 -11.38
CA TYR A 104 -19.53 -41.16 -11.16
C TYR A 104 -18.30 -41.95 -11.59
N HIS A 105 -17.77 -41.69 -12.79
CA HIS A 105 -16.56 -42.37 -13.26
C HIS A 105 -15.38 -42.13 -12.34
N LYS A 106 -15.19 -40.89 -11.85
CA LYS A 106 -14.16 -40.61 -10.86
C LYS A 106 -14.37 -41.43 -9.60
N ALA A 107 -15.58 -41.46 -9.06
CA ALA A 107 -15.90 -42.21 -7.85
C ALA A 107 -15.60 -43.72 -8.01
N LYS A 108 -15.88 -44.29 -9.18
CA LYS A 108 -15.58 -45.69 -9.49
C LYS A 108 -14.09 -45.95 -9.70
N GLU A 109 -13.40 -45.06 -10.41
CA GLU A 109 -11.96 -45.15 -10.68
C GLU A 109 -11.16 -45.15 -9.37
N THR A 110 -11.47 -44.23 -8.46
CA THR A 110 -10.72 -44.03 -7.23
C THR A 110 -11.34 -44.69 -6.00
N ASN A 111 -12.46 -45.40 -6.18
CA ASN A 111 -13.27 -45.97 -5.09
C ASN A 111 -13.62 -44.93 -4.00
N SER A 112 -14.00 -43.73 -4.41
CA SER A 112 -14.29 -42.62 -3.51
C SER A 112 -15.66 -42.77 -2.86
N ASP A 113 -15.81 -42.26 -1.64
CA ASP A 113 -17.11 -42.18 -0.99
C ASP A 113 -17.82 -40.85 -1.30
N ILE A 114 -17.03 -39.81 -1.58
CA ILE A 114 -17.51 -38.48 -1.95
C ILE A 114 -16.70 -37.99 -3.14
N VAL A 115 -17.37 -37.47 -4.17
CA VAL A 115 -16.72 -36.74 -5.26
C VAL A 115 -17.32 -35.35 -5.35
N SER A 116 -16.47 -34.33 -5.37
CA SER A 116 -16.87 -32.92 -5.55
C SER A 116 -16.54 -32.42 -6.95
N CYS A 117 -17.19 -31.35 -7.41
CA CYS A 117 -16.78 -30.61 -8.61
C CYS A 117 -16.72 -29.10 -8.38
N GLY A 118 -16.15 -28.35 -9.32
CA GLY A 118 -16.24 -26.89 -9.32
C GLY A 118 -17.65 -26.40 -9.67
N TYR A 119 -17.84 -25.08 -9.69
CA TYR A 119 -19.12 -24.50 -10.09
C TYR A 119 -18.98 -23.13 -10.76
N TYR A 120 -19.96 -22.79 -11.58
CA TYR A 120 -20.16 -21.46 -12.14
C TYR A 120 -21.09 -20.64 -11.25
N ARG A 121 -20.79 -19.35 -11.10
CA ARG A 121 -21.79 -18.37 -10.63
C ARG A 121 -22.39 -17.67 -11.84
N ILE A 122 -23.71 -17.69 -11.96
CA ILE A 122 -24.45 -17.12 -13.08
C ILE A 122 -25.40 -16.05 -12.55
N VAL A 123 -25.28 -14.83 -13.07
CA VAL A 123 -26.16 -13.72 -12.67
C VAL A 123 -27.38 -13.71 -13.59
N ASP A 124 -28.58 -13.71 -13.00
CA ASP A 124 -29.87 -13.64 -13.70
C ASP A 124 -30.09 -14.73 -14.77
N GLY A 125 -29.48 -15.91 -14.60
CA GLY A 125 -29.66 -17.09 -15.47
C GLY A 125 -29.12 -16.97 -16.91
N ILE A 126 -28.65 -15.79 -17.35
CA ILE A 126 -28.25 -15.48 -18.74
C ILE A 126 -26.86 -14.78 -18.79
N GLY A 127 -26.21 -14.51 -17.66
CA GLY A 127 -24.94 -13.77 -17.58
C GLY A 127 -23.64 -14.59 -17.71
N ASP A 128 -22.50 -13.90 -17.77
CA ASP A 128 -21.15 -14.47 -17.83
C ASP A 128 -20.89 -15.54 -16.74
N LYS A 129 -20.48 -16.73 -17.18
CA LYS A 129 -20.11 -17.85 -16.30
C LYS A 129 -18.77 -17.56 -15.62
N ARG A 130 -18.77 -17.29 -14.31
CA ARG A 130 -17.53 -17.19 -13.53
C ARG A 130 -17.21 -18.51 -12.82
N GLY A 131 -16.16 -19.20 -13.29
CA GLY A 131 -15.70 -20.45 -12.70
C GLY A 131 -15.15 -20.28 -11.28
N CYS A 132 -15.59 -21.15 -10.38
CA CYS A 132 -15.13 -21.26 -9.00
C CYS A 132 -14.56 -22.67 -8.80
N TYR A 133 -13.24 -22.74 -8.62
CA TYR A 133 -12.49 -23.99 -8.56
C TYR A 133 -12.12 -24.33 -7.11
N PRO A 134 -12.33 -25.59 -6.66
CA PRO A 134 -11.92 -26.03 -5.32
C PRO A 134 -10.39 -26.05 -5.16
N TYR A 135 -9.91 -25.99 -3.91
CA TYR A 135 -8.47 -26.03 -3.59
C TYR A 135 -7.90 -27.46 -3.72
N PRO A 136 -6.61 -27.64 -4.05
CA PRO A 136 -6.00 -28.96 -4.19
C PRO A 136 -5.70 -29.60 -2.83
N CYS A 137 -6.64 -30.37 -2.28
CA CYS A 137 -6.46 -31.17 -1.05
C CYS A 137 -7.24 -32.50 -1.09
N PHE A 138 -7.58 -32.99 -2.28
CA PHE A 138 -8.44 -34.15 -2.51
C PHE A 138 -7.64 -35.44 -2.74
N GLY A 139 -8.31 -36.59 -2.70
CA GLY A 139 -7.72 -37.93 -2.85
C GLY A 139 -7.51 -38.67 -1.52
N HIS A 140 -7.94 -38.09 -0.41
CA HIS A 140 -7.70 -38.56 0.97
C HIS A 140 -9.01 -38.54 1.79
N ASN A 141 -8.99 -39.17 2.97
CA ASN A 141 -9.98 -38.90 4.03
C ASN A 141 -9.55 -37.68 4.86
N VAL A 142 -10.43 -37.22 5.75
CA VAL A 142 -10.17 -36.04 6.59
C VAL A 142 -9.11 -36.27 7.67
N TYR A 143 -8.81 -37.51 8.07
CA TYR A 143 -7.73 -37.78 9.04
C TYR A 143 -6.35 -37.64 8.40
N ASP A 144 -6.20 -38.08 7.16
CA ASP A 144 -4.95 -37.96 6.40
C ASP A 144 -4.74 -36.52 5.87
N GLU A 145 -5.83 -35.82 5.51
CA GLU A 145 -5.80 -34.44 5.02
C GLU A 145 -6.90 -33.59 5.68
N PRO A 146 -6.68 -33.09 6.92
CA PRO A 146 -7.67 -32.29 7.66
C PRO A 146 -8.10 -31.01 6.94
N SER A 147 -7.27 -30.46 6.05
CA SER A 147 -7.60 -29.25 5.31
C SER A 147 -8.80 -29.43 4.38
N LEU A 148 -9.20 -30.67 4.06
CA LEU A 148 -10.47 -31.00 3.40
C LEU A 148 -11.66 -30.33 4.08
N LEU A 149 -11.72 -30.33 5.42
CA LEU A 149 -12.81 -29.72 6.19
C LEU A 149 -12.89 -28.19 6.01
N VAL A 150 -11.78 -27.54 5.67
CA VAL A 150 -11.68 -26.08 5.48
C VAL A 150 -11.88 -25.68 4.01
N ASN A 151 -11.35 -26.49 3.11
CA ASN A 151 -11.21 -26.18 1.69
C ASN A 151 -12.33 -26.78 0.82
N ASN A 152 -12.92 -27.91 1.23
CA ASN A 152 -14.11 -28.46 0.59
C ASN A 152 -15.36 -27.84 1.22
N LEU A 153 -15.92 -26.83 0.57
CA LEU A 153 -17.09 -26.10 1.07
C LEU A 153 -18.28 -27.04 1.23
N PRO A 154 -19.11 -26.88 2.29
CA PRO A 154 -20.12 -27.86 2.65
C PRO A 154 -21.41 -27.72 1.83
N TYR A 155 -21.28 -27.44 0.55
CA TYR A 155 -22.38 -27.47 -0.41
C TYR A 155 -22.66 -28.92 -0.79
N ILE A 156 -23.93 -29.31 -0.74
CA ILE A 156 -24.35 -30.65 -1.17
C ILE A 156 -24.49 -30.75 -2.69
N TRP A 157 -24.74 -29.63 -3.36
CA TRP A 157 -25.16 -29.59 -4.76
C TRP A 157 -24.01 -29.80 -5.75
N ASN A 158 -22.75 -29.56 -5.35
CA ASN A 158 -21.58 -29.86 -6.18
C ASN A 158 -20.95 -31.21 -5.88
N LYS A 159 -21.70 -32.15 -5.28
CA LYS A 159 -21.18 -33.43 -4.79
C LYS A 159 -22.08 -34.60 -5.18
N ILE A 160 -21.44 -35.75 -5.33
CA ILE A 160 -22.11 -37.04 -5.21
C ILE A 160 -21.57 -37.79 -3.99
N PHE A 161 -22.46 -38.50 -3.30
CA PHE A 161 -22.17 -39.22 -2.06
C PHE A 161 -22.55 -40.69 -2.23
N ARG A 162 -21.70 -41.62 -1.81
CA ARG A 162 -22.04 -43.04 -1.79
C ARG A 162 -23.27 -43.27 -0.92
N ARG A 163 -24.30 -43.93 -1.44
CA ARG A 163 -25.60 -44.08 -0.75
C ARG A 163 -25.46 -44.77 0.61
N GLU A 164 -24.59 -45.77 0.72
CA GLU A 164 -24.29 -46.46 1.97
C GLU A 164 -23.73 -45.52 3.05
N LEU A 165 -22.91 -44.53 2.66
CA LEU A 165 -22.41 -43.50 3.57
C LEU A 165 -23.55 -42.58 4.04
N VAL A 166 -24.46 -42.22 3.13
CA VAL A 166 -25.64 -41.39 3.46
C VAL A 166 -26.56 -42.08 4.46
N GLN A 167 -26.71 -43.41 4.36
CA GLN A 167 -27.51 -44.19 5.30
C GLN A 167 -26.95 -44.20 6.73
N GLN A 168 -25.63 -44.03 6.89
CA GLN A 168 -25.00 -44.01 8.22
C GLN A 168 -25.28 -42.73 9.01
N VAL A 169 -25.52 -41.59 8.33
CA VAL A 169 -25.74 -40.29 9.00
C VAL A 169 -27.21 -39.97 9.27
N GLY A 170 -28.14 -40.76 8.74
CA GLY A 170 -29.59 -40.64 9.03
C GLY A 170 -30.30 -39.47 8.33
N GLY A 171 -29.72 -38.90 7.27
CA GLY A 171 -30.32 -37.81 6.50
C GLY A 171 -30.11 -36.41 7.11
N PHE A 172 -30.95 -35.46 6.69
CA PHE A 172 -30.95 -34.07 7.13
C PHE A 172 -31.78 -33.90 8.42
N ASP A 173 -31.35 -33.06 9.36
CA ASP A 173 -32.17 -32.75 10.55
C ASP A 173 -33.34 -31.82 10.17
N PRO A 174 -34.61 -32.27 10.25
CA PRO A 174 -35.77 -31.46 9.89
C PRO A 174 -36.01 -30.27 10.85
N LYS A 175 -35.32 -30.22 12.00
CA LYS A 175 -35.40 -29.09 12.94
C LYS A 175 -34.62 -27.87 12.46
N LEU A 176 -33.63 -28.07 11.59
CA LEU A 176 -32.83 -26.98 11.03
C LEU A 176 -33.58 -26.35 9.87
N ARG A 177 -33.74 -25.03 9.93
CA ARG A 177 -34.42 -24.27 8.86
C ARG A 177 -33.45 -23.84 7.76
N ILE A 178 -32.16 -23.80 8.10
CA ILE A 178 -30.99 -23.57 7.23
C ILE A 178 -29.76 -24.25 7.90
N TYR A 179 -28.66 -24.40 7.16
CA TYR A 179 -27.41 -25.08 7.58
C TYR A 179 -27.54 -26.60 7.71
N GLU A 180 -28.65 -27.18 7.24
CA GLU A 180 -28.84 -28.63 7.14
C GLU A 180 -27.80 -29.27 6.20
N ASP A 181 -27.44 -28.56 5.13
CA ASP A 181 -26.39 -28.93 4.17
C ASP A 181 -25.01 -29.02 4.85
N MET A 182 -24.73 -28.05 5.73
CA MET A 182 -23.51 -27.97 6.51
C MET A 182 -23.37 -29.17 7.44
N VAL A 183 -24.39 -29.46 8.25
CA VAL A 183 -24.37 -30.60 9.18
C VAL A 183 -24.23 -31.91 8.43
N PHE A 184 -25.05 -32.11 7.39
CA PHE A 184 -25.04 -33.33 6.60
C PHE A 184 -23.66 -33.58 5.96
N THR A 185 -23.09 -32.56 5.31
CA THR A 185 -21.80 -32.70 4.62
C THR A 185 -20.65 -32.97 5.59
N TYR A 186 -20.59 -32.26 6.73
CA TYR A 186 -19.50 -32.47 7.70
C TYR A 186 -19.55 -33.83 8.41
N LYS A 187 -20.74 -34.40 8.61
CA LYS A 187 -20.88 -35.77 9.12
C LYS A 187 -20.40 -36.79 8.08
N LEU A 188 -20.79 -36.64 6.82
CA LEU A 188 -20.36 -37.52 5.74
C LEU A 188 -18.85 -37.45 5.50
N MET A 189 -18.26 -36.24 5.50
CA MET A 189 -16.82 -36.08 5.32
C MET A 189 -16.00 -36.76 6.43
N LEU A 190 -16.52 -36.81 7.66
CA LEU A 190 -15.85 -37.51 8.77
C LEU A 190 -15.82 -39.03 8.56
N LEU A 191 -16.91 -39.58 8.02
CA LEU A 191 -17.06 -41.03 7.82
C LEU A 191 -16.45 -41.51 6.49
N ALA A 192 -16.19 -40.62 5.54
CA ALA A 192 -15.67 -40.96 4.22
C ALA A 192 -14.21 -41.44 4.31
N ASN A 193 -13.92 -42.60 3.71
CA ASN A 193 -12.57 -43.13 3.57
C ASN A 193 -11.78 -42.42 2.47
N ARG A 194 -12.47 -41.81 1.50
CA ARG A 194 -11.83 -41.07 0.41
C ARG A 194 -12.75 -40.03 -0.21
N ILE A 195 -12.24 -38.81 -0.35
CA ILE A 195 -12.93 -37.66 -0.96
C ILE A 195 -12.13 -37.17 -2.16
N ASP A 196 -12.69 -37.25 -3.36
CA ASP A 196 -12.05 -36.83 -4.63
C ASP A 196 -12.70 -35.58 -5.25
N LEU A 197 -12.01 -35.02 -6.25
CA LEU A 197 -12.42 -33.84 -7.00
C LEU A 197 -12.37 -34.11 -8.50
N VAL A 198 -13.39 -33.63 -9.20
CA VAL A 198 -13.33 -33.31 -10.63
C VAL A 198 -13.16 -31.80 -10.75
N ALA A 199 -12.06 -31.32 -11.32
CA ALA A 199 -11.66 -29.92 -11.20
C ALA A 199 -12.59 -28.98 -11.97
N GLU A 200 -13.21 -29.48 -13.03
CA GLU A 200 -14.08 -28.77 -13.93
C GLU A 200 -15.32 -28.21 -13.20
N PRO A 201 -15.72 -26.96 -13.51
CA PRO A 201 -16.90 -26.36 -12.94
C PRO A 201 -18.15 -26.86 -13.66
N PHE A 202 -18.83 -27.84 -13.07
CA PHE A 202 -19.99 -28.46 -13.69
C PHE A 202 -21.32 -28.00 -13.12
N TYR A 203 -21.37 -27.53 -11.87
CA TYR A 203 -22.61 -27.01 -11.31
C TYR A 203 -22.83 -25.54 -11.67
N CYS A 204 -24.03 -25.14 -12.03
CA CYS A 204 -24.38 -23.76 -12.37
C CYS A 204 -25.26 -23.13 -11.27
N TYR A 205 -24.63 -22.34 -10.41
CA TYR A 205 -25.29 -21.64 -9.30
C TYR A 205 -25.87 -20.29 -9.75
N THR A 206 -27.18 -20.19 -9.79
CA THR A 206 -27.92 -18.99 -10.19
C THR A 206 -28.00 -17.99 -9.04
N VAL A 207 -27.56 -16.76 -9.28
CA VAL A 207 -27.61 -15.65 -8.33
C VAL A 207 -28.55 -14.59 -8.87
N SER A 208 -29.80 -14.57 -8.39
CA SER A 208 -30.73 -13.46 -8.63
C SER A 208 -30.40 -12.28 -7.70
N ARG A 209 -30.50 -11.04 -8.20
CA ARG A 209 -30.16 -9.85 -7.40
C ARG A 209 -31.14 -9.57 -6.26
N GLU A 210 -32.34 -10.15 -6.27
CA GLU A 210 -33.43 -9.77 -5.37
C GLU A 210 -34.03 -10.90 -4.49
N GLU A 211 -33.82 -12.19 -4.79
CA GLU A 211 -34.65 -13.27 -4.19
C GLU A 211 -33.92 -14.37 -3.40
N SER A 212 -32.59 -14.31 -3.23
CA SER A 212 -31.89 -15.36 -2.47
C SER A 212 -32.32 -15.42 -0.99
N LEU A 213 -32.80 -16.58 -0.54
CA LEU A 213 -33.12 -16.89 0.87
C LEU A 213 -31.97 -16.59 1.85
N THR A 214 -30.73 -16.58 1.34
CA THR A 214 -29.52 -16.31 2.14
C THR A 214 -29.16 -14.83 2.24
N SER A 215 -29.77 -13.96 1.43
CA SER A 215 -29.42 -12.53 1.36
C SER A 215 -29.99 -11.69 2.52
N VAL A 216 -30.97 -12.23 3.27
CA VAL A 216 -31.68 -11.51 4.34
C VAL A 216 -31.35 -12.09 5.73
N PHE A 217 -31.00 -11.22 6.68
CA PHE A 217 -30.80 -11.62 8.07
C PHE A 217 -32.14 -11.92 8.76
N SER A 218 -32.37 -13.20 9.10
CA SER A 218 -33.59 -13.71 9.74
C SER A 218 -33.29 -14.59 10.96
N ASP A 219 -34.34 -15.01 11.70
CA ASP A 219 -34.17 -15.89 12.87
C ASP A 219 -33.57 -17.25 12.53
N LYS A 220 -33.73 -17.71 11.28
CA LYS A 220 -33.12 -18.95 10.78
C LYS A 220 -31.60 -18.93 10.94
N ARG A 221 -30.95 -17.76 10.91
CA ARG A 221 -29.49 -17.60 11.09
C ARG A 221 -28.98 -18.06 12.45
N PHE A 222 -29.82 -18.12 13.48
CA PHE A 222 -29.43 -18.65 14.79
C PHE A 222 -29.24 -20.17 14.79
N ASP A 223 -29.74 -20.88 13.77
CA ASP A 223 -29.61 -22.33 13.65
C ASP A 223 -28.14 -22.76 13.51
N ILE A 224 -27.22 -21.82 13.21
CA ILE A 224 -25.78 -22.08 13.19
C ILE A 224 -25.26 -22.64 14.53
N PHE A 225 -25.85 -22.22 15.67
CA PHE A 225 -25.44 -22.71 16.98
C PHE A 225 -25.85 -24.17 17.16
N THR A 226 -27.10 -24.50 16.82
CA THR A 226 -27.61 -25.88 16.86
C THR A 226 -26.89 -26.79 15.88
N ALA A 227 -26.64 -26.30 14.65
CA ALA A 227 -25.86 -27.02 13.65
C ALA A 227 -24.43 -27.30 14.12
N SER A 228 -23.79 -26.31 14.76
CA SER A 228 -22.44 -26.48 15.32
C SER A 228 -22.43 -27.45 16.49
N ASP A 229 -23.41 -27.39 17.38
CA ASP A 229 -23.55 -28.35 18.48
C ASP A 229 -23.74 -29.77 17.98
N ASP A 230 -24.51 -29.97 16.90
CA ASP A 230 -24.72 -31.30 16.31
C ASP A 230 -23.44 -31.83 15.66
N ILE A 231 -22.70 -31.01 14.91
CA ILE A 231 -21.40 -31.40 14.34
C ILE A 231 -20.41 -31.73 15.46
N ILE A 232 -20.27 -30.88 16.46
CA ILE A 232 -19.33 -31.08 17.58
C ILE A 232 -19.70 -32.33 18.37
N ARG A 233 -20.98 -32.57 18.64
CA ARG A 233 -21.46 -33.78 19.30
C ARG A 233 -21.11 -35.01 18.47
N PHE A 234 -21.41 -34.99 17.17
CA PHE A 234 -21.10 -36.11 16.28
C PHE A 234 -19.60 -36.42 16.25
N TYR A 235 -18.76 -35.40 16.10
CA TYR A 235 -17.30 -35.55 16.13
C TYR A 235 -16.81 -36.07 17.49
N ARG A 236 -17.44 -35.66 18.59
CA ARG A 236 -17.12 -36.17 19.93
C ARG A 236 -17.50 -37.64 20.10
N GLU A 237 -18.70 -38.03 19.66
CA GLU A 237 -19.19 -39.41 19.73
C GLU A 237 -18.33 -40.38 18.91
N HIS A 238 -17.68 -39.88 17.84
CA HIS A 238 -16.73 -40.63 17.02
C HIS A 238 -15.27 -40.49 17.48
N GLY A 239 -15.00 -39.84 18.63
CA GLY A 239 -13.64 -39.64 19.15
C GLY A 239 -12.76 -38.70 18.32
N ALA A 240 -13.34 -38.00 17.36
CA ALA A 240 -12.66 -37.17 16.37
C ALA A 240 -12.51 -35.70 16.77
N LEU A 241 -13.26 -35.24 17.80
CA LEU A 241 -13.31 -33.81 18.14
C LEU A 241 -11.92 -33.21 18.37
N ALA A 242 -11.08 -33.86 19.18
CA ALA A 242 -9.73 -33.38 19.52
C ALA A 242 -8.79 -33.28 18.31
N PHE A 243 -9.03 -34.05 17.25
CA PHE A 243 -8.22 -34.01 16.02
C PHE A 243 -8.57 -32.83 15.12
N PHE A 244 -9.81 -32.33 15.20
CA PHE A 244 -10.36 -31.38 14.22
C PHE A 244 -10.86 -30.07 14.86
N GLU A 245 -10.48 -29.77 16.11
CA GLU A 245 -10.96 -28.56 16.79
C GLU A 245 -10.62 -27.27 16.01
N ASP A 246 -9.46 -27.22 15.38
CA ASP A 246 -8.99 -26.05 14.62
C ASP A 246 -9.77 -25.88 13.30
N GLU A 247 -10.04 -26.95 12.56
CA GLU A 247 -10.84 -26.95 11.33
C GLU A 247 -12.30 -26.61 11.64
N LEU A 248 -12.87 -27.20 12.70
CA LEU A 248 -14.23 -26.90 13.14
C LEU A 248 -14.35 -25.44 13.60
N LEU A 249 -13.36 -24.93 14.36
CA LEU A 249 -13.31 -23.53 14.75
C LEU A 249 -13.19 -22.61 13.53
N PHE A 250 -12.32 -22.93 12.57
CA PHE A 250 -12.18 -22.14 11.34
C PHE A 250 -13.51 -21.97 10.63
N ASN A 251 -14.25 -23.07 10.46
CA ASN A 251 -15.54 -23.07 9.78
C ASN A 251 -16.59 -22.31 10.58
N LEU A 252 -16.65 -22.50 11.90
CA LEU A 252 -17.53 -21.73 12.77
C LEU A 252 -17.27 -20.23 12.67
N LEU A 253 -16.01 -19.79 12.75
CA LEU A 253 -15.64 -18.37 12.60
C LEU A 253 -16.06 -17.83 11.23
N LYS A 254 -15.86 -18.60 10.16
CA LYS A 254 -16.30 -18.23 8.81
C LYS A 254 -17.80 -17.96 8.75
N HIS A 255 -18.62 -18.88 9.23
CA HIS A 255 -20.08 -18.74 9.20
C HIS A 255 -20.57 -17.61 10.12
N LEU A 256 -20.07 -17.54 11.36
CA LEU A 256 -20.45 -16.49 12.30
C LEU A 256 -20.11 -15.10 11.76
N PHE A 257 -18.89 -14.91 11.23
CA PHE A 257 -18.48 -13.60 10.74
C PHE A 257 -19.18 -13.20 9.44
N VAL A 258 -19.44 -14.13 8.51
CA VAL A 258 -20.30 -13.84 7.34
C VAL A 258 -21.68 -13.36 7.81
N VAL A 259 -22.30 -14.07 8.75
CA VAL A 259 -23.59 -13.66 9.29
C VAL A 259 -23.47 -12.30 9.99
N MET A 260 -22.40 -12.05 10.73
CA MET A 260 -22.17 -10.79 11.43
C MET A 260 -21.89 -9.62 10.48
N GLU A 261 -21.38 -9.85 9.27
CA GLU A 261 -21.11 -8.82 8.26
C GLU A 261 -22.35 -8.40 7.44
N TYR A 262 -23.42 -9.22 7.40
CA TYR A 262 -24.65 -8.93 6.65
C TYR A 262 -25.22 -7.55 6.96
N ASP A 263 -25.54 -6.80 5.90
CA ASP A 263 -26.37 -5.60 6.00
C ASP A 263 -27.79 -5.96 6.43
N ILE A 264 -28.34 -5.17 7.34
CA ILE A 264 -29.67 -5.38 7.92
C ILE A 264 -30.40 -4.04 8.00
N PRO A 265 -31.74 -3.97 7.98
CA PRO A 265 -32.51 -2.75 8.25
C PRO A 265 -32.47 -2.36 9.75
N ALA A 266 -32.78 -1.10 10.09
CA ALA A 266 -32.59 -0.54 11.46
C ALA A 266 -33.38 -1.33 12.51
N SER A 267 -34.58 -1.76 12.13
CA SER A 267 -35.47 -2.64 12.91
C SER A 267 -34.81 -3.95 13.35
N SER A 268 -33.85 -4.48 12.59
CA SER A 268 -33.19 -5.77 12.89
C SER A 268 -31.95 -5.64 13.80
N ILE A 269 -31.55 -4.43 14.23
CA ILE A 269 -30.37 -4.20 15.08
C ILE A 269 -30.44 -4.96 16.41
N PRO A 270 -31.56 -4.94 17.18
CA PRO A 270 -31.64 -5.68 18.44
C PRO A 270 -31.41 -7.18 18.24
N LYS A 271 -32.02 -7.76 17.20
CA LYS A 271 -31.88 -9.17 16.83
C LYS A 271 -30.44 -9.52 16.43
N LYS A 272 -29.77 -8.63 15.69
CA LYS A 272 -28.35 -8.78 15.35
C LYS A 272 -27.44 -8.70 16.57
N ASN A 273 -27.71 -7.77 17.48
CA ASN A 273 -26.96 -7.67 18.74
C ASN A 273 -27.15 -8.92 19.61
N LYS A 274 -28.35 -9.50 19.61
CA LYS A 274 -28.62 -10.80 20.24
C LYS A 274 -27.74 -11.89 19.59
N PHE A 275 -27.70 -11.97 18.27
CA PHE A 275 -26.83 -12.90 17.54
C PHE A 275 -25.35 -12.72 17.90
N ILE A 276 -24.82 -11.49 17.87
CA ILE A 276 -23.44 -11.17 18.25
C ILE A 276 -23.14 -11.59 19.70
N ASN A 277 -24.07 -11.32 20.63
CA ASN A 277 -23.91 -11.73 22.02
C ASN A 277 -23.82 -13.25 22.15
N MET A 278 -24.68 -13.99 21.44
CA MET A 278 -24.68 -15.45 21.43
C MET A 278 -23.42 -16.00 20.78
N ALA A 279 -22.99 -15.45 19.64
CA ALA A 279 -21.77 -15.85 18.94
C ALA A 279 -20.53 -15.75 19.84
N PHE A 280 -20.34 -14.62 20.51
CA PHE A 280 -19.23 -14.44 21.44
C PHE A 280 -19.30 -15.34 22.66
N ARG A 281 -20.50 -15.59 23.19
CA ARG A 281 -20.69 -16.51 24.31
C ARG A 281 -20.35 -17.92 23.87
N TYR A 282 -20.92 -18.36 22.76
CA TYR A 282 -20.71 -19.69 22.20
C TYR A 282 -19.23 -19.94 21.92
N LEU A 283 -18.53 -19.04 21.21
CA LEU A 283 -17.10 -19.15 20.97
C LEU A 283 -16.29 -19.22 22.28
N ASN A 284 -16.60 -18.38 23.27
CA ASN A 284 -15.90 -18.40 24.55
C ASN A 284 -16.11 -19.69 25.36
N THR A 285 -17.25 -20.35 25.19
CA THR A 285 -17.59 -21.58 25.92
C THR A 285 -17.07 -22.81 25.19
N THR A 286 -17.28 -22.87 23.87
CA THR A 286 -16.99 -24.05 23.05
C THR A 286 -15.53 -24.11 22.61
N PHE A 287 -14.90 -22.96 22.34
CA PHE A 287 -13.47 -22.87 21.94
C PHE A 287 -12.77 -21.74 22.69
N PRO A 288 -12.48 -21.86 24.01
CA PRO A 288 -11.94 -20.77 24.82
C PRO A 288 -10.71 -20.04 24.24
N TRP A 289 -9.87 -20.75 23.48
CA TRP A 289 -8.66 -20.26 22.80
C TRP A 289 -8.90 -19.63 21.43
N TRP A 290 -10.14 -19.44 20.98
CA TRP A 290 -10.44 -18.92 19.63
C TRP A 290 -9.85 -17.53 19.33
N ARG A 291 -9.53 -16.76 20.38
CA ARG A 291 -8.86 -15.47 20.25
C ARG A 291 -7.38 -15.59 19.93
N ASP A 292 -6.76 -16.72 20.23
CA ASP A 292 -5.35 -16.99 19.95
C ASP A 292 -5.17 -17.64 18.58
N TYR A 293 -6.19 -18.35 18.10
CA TYR A 293 -6.25 -18.92 16.75
C TYR A 293 -6.02 -17.88 15.65
N GLY A 294 -4.87 -17.94 14.98
CA GLY A 294 -4.42 -16.93 14.01
C GLY A 294 -4.78 -17.23 12.54
N TYR A 295 -5.00 -18.50 12.20
CA TYR A 295 -5.05 -18.95 10.81
C TYR A 295 -6.18 -18.32 10.00
N TYR A 296 -7.41 -18.26 10.55
CA TYR A 296 -8.56 -17.61 9.91
C TYR A 296 -8.26 -16.16 9.49
N TYR A 297 -7.67 -15.39 10.40
CA TYR A 297 -7.39 -13.97 10.20
C TYR A 297 -6.30 -13.74 9.15
N LYS A 298 -5.25 -14.57 9.16
CA LYS A 298 -4.18 -14.53 8.16
C LYS A 298 -4.71 -14.89 6.77
N ARG A 299 -5.49 -15.97 6.65
CA ARG A 299 -6.03 -16.46 5.37
C ARG A 299 -6.93 -15.43 4.67
N TYR A 300 -7.82 -14.77 5.42
CA TYR A 300 -8.75 -13.78 4.85
C TYR A 300 -8.25 -12.33 4.98
N LYS A 301 -6.99 -12.11 5.36
CA LYS A 301 -6.40 -10.77 5.60
C LYS A 301 -7.28 -9.89 6.51
N LYS A 302 -7.93 -10.50 7.51
CA LYS A 302 -8.85 -9.82 8.45
C LYS A 302 -8.06 -9.33 9.67
N ASN A 303 -8.43 -8.16 10.21
CA ASN A 303 -7.80 -7.62 11.40
C ASN A 303 -8.27 -8.40 12.65
N LYS A 304 -7.41 -9.31 13.15
CA LYS A 304 -7.68 -10.16 14.32
C LYS A 304 -8.25 -9.37 15.50
N ARG A 305 -7.64 -8.24 15.87
CA ARG A 305 -8.06 -7.40 17.00
C ARG A 305 -9.49 -6.85 16.85
N LYS A 306 -9.93 -6.54 15.64
CA LYS A 306 -11.31 -6.07 15.38
C LYS A 306 -12.31 -7.22 15.47
N TYR A 307 -12.01 -8.34 14.83
CA TYR A 307 -12.93 -9.47 14.73
C TYR A 307 -13.10 -10.21 16.06
N THR A 308 -12.09 -10.17 16.93
CA THR A 308 -12.16 -10.67 18.31
C THR A 308 -12.79 -9.68 19.30
N SER A 309 -13.18 -8.48 18.85
CA SER A 309 -13.80 -7.45 19.69
C SER A 309 -15.32 -7.43 19.55
N LYS A 310 -16.01 -7.82 20.62
CA LYS A 310 -17.49 -7.78 20.70
C LYS A 310 -18.03 -6.36 20.54
N LEU A 311 -17.33 -5.38 21.09
CA LEU A 311 -17.73 -3.97 21.03
C LEU A 311 -17.64 -3.44 19.59
N TRP A 312 -16.63 -3.88 18.84
CA TRP A 312 -16.50 -3.54 17.42
C TRP A 312 -17.69 -4.04 16.62
N TRP A 313 -18.08 -5.30 16.80
CA TRP A 313 -19.23 -5.88 16.08
C TRP A 313 -20.57 -5.22 16.41
N LYS A 314 -20.80 -4.83 17.67
CA LYS A 314 -22.00 -4.07 18.04
C LYS A 314 -22.04 -2.68 17.41
N SER A 315 -20.87 -2.08 17.19
CA SER A 315 -20.72 -0.74 16.61
C SER A 315 -20.64 -0.77 15.08
N PHE A 316 -20.38 -1.94 14.48
CA PHE A 316 -20.20 -2.15 13.05
C PHE A 316 -21.35 -1.59 12.19
N PHE A 317 -22.59 -1.72 12.67
CA PHE A 317 -23.78 -1.27 11.93
C PHE A 317 -24.08 0.22 12.08
N ILE A 318 -23.71 0.83 13.21
CA ILE A 318 -23.82 2.29 13.39
C ILE A 318 -22.90 2.99 12.37
N ILE A 319 -21.77 2.36 12.07
CA ILE A 319 -20.82 2.78 11.03
C ILE A 319 -21.38 2.52 9.61
N LYS A 320 -22.21 1.49 9.41
CA LYS A 320 -22.75 1.10 8.08
C LYS A 320 -24.11 1.76 7.71
N LYS A 321 -24.93 2.19 8.69
CA LYS A 321 -26.33 2.66 8.53
C LYS A 321 -26.62 4.14 8.53
N LYS A 322 -25.65 5.03 8.74
CA LYS A 322 -25.89 6.44 8.42
C LYS A 322 -26.35 6.50 6.94
N PRO A 323 -27.34 7.35 6.58
CA PRO A 323 -28.03 7.26 5.29
C PRO A 323 -27.01 7.27 4.17
N ARG A 324 -27.01 6.34 3.21
CA ARG A 324 -25.98 6.28 2.15
C ARG A 324 -25.75 7.62 1.41
N LYS A 325 -26.67 8.58 1.48
CA LYS A 325 -26.49 9.98 1.04
C LYS A 325 -25.76 10.90 2.07
N MET A 326 -26.06 10.81 3.37
CA MET A 326 -25.35 11.50 4.47
C MET A 326 -24.15 10.73 5.07
N ALA A 327 -23.95 9.47 4.67
CA ALA A 327 -22.84 8.60 5.00
C ALA A 327 -21.85 8.49 3.85
N LYS A 328 -22.26 8.55 2.58
CA LYS A 328 -21.31 9.05 1.60
C LYS A 328 -20.96 10.48 1.99
N ALA A 329 -21.95 11.29 2.40
CA ALA A 329 -21.91 12.50 3.25
C ALA A 329 -20.74 12.69 4.24
N VAL A 330 -20.49 11.66 5.03
CA VAL A 330 -19.68 11.77 6.26
C VAL A 330 -18.77 10.55 6.48
N LEU A 331 -19.18 9.34 6.08
CA LEU A 331 -18.39 8.10 6.21
C LEU A 331 -17.45 7.80 5.02
N SER A 332 -17.64 8.38 3.82
CA SER A 332 -16.52 8.41 2.85
C SER A 332 -15.33 9.21 3.38
N ASP A 333 -15.56 10.08 4.38
CA ASP A 333 -14.51 10.76 5.13
C ASP A 333 -14.21 10.10 6.49
N THR A 334 -14.77 8.93 6.78
CA THR A 334 -14.35 8.16 7.97
C THR A 334 -13.40 7.01 7.67
N LYS A 335 -13.14 6.70 6.40
CA LYS A 335 -11.90 5.97 6.08
C LYS A 335 -10.67 6.85 6.34
N SER A 336 -10.79 8.18 6.28
CA SER A 336 -9.76 9.12 6.76
C SER A 336 -9.85 9.42 8.26
N LEU A 337 -11.02 9.35 8.91
CA LEU A 337 -11.15 9.55 10.37
C LEU A 337 -10.95 8.28 11.24
N GLY A 338 -11.14 7.07 10.72
CA GLY A 338 -10.96 5.82 11.47
C GLY A 338 -9.50 5.42 11.70
N GLY A 339 -8.56 6.09 11.01
CA GLY A 339 -7.14 6.10 11.32
C GLY A 339 -6.73 7.16 12.34
N ILE A 340 -7.67 8.01 12.79
CA ILE A 340 -7.42 9.18 13.66
C ILE A 340 -7.72 8.89 15.16
N ALA A 341 -8.04 7.65 15.52
CA ALA A 341 -7.95 7.19 16.91
C ALA A 341 -6.95 6.02 16.94
N VAL A 342 -5.63 6.19 17.07
CA VAL A 342 -4.81 7.21 17.74
C VAL A 342 -3.63 7.53 16.82
N ARG A 343 -3.77 8.51 15.93
CA ARG A 343 -2.63 9.25 15.34
C ARG A 343 -2.82 10.69 15.75
N HIS A 344 -1.82 11.29 16.38
CA HIS A 344 -1.85 12.72 16.70
C HIS A 344 -2.15 13.50 15.40
N ASN A 345 -3.03 14.51 15.46
CA ASN A 345 -3.29 15.38 14.32
C ASN A 345 -2.14 16.37 14.17
N LEU A 346 -0.93 15.86 13.90
CA LEU A 346 0.33 16.61 13.98
C LEU A 346 0.32 17.83 13.08
N GLY A 347 -0.24 17.76 11.87
CA GLY A 347 -0.37 18.93 11.00
C GLY A 347 -1.31 20.01 11.55
N GLY A 348 -2.43 19.63 12.18
CA GLY A 348 -3.28 20.60 12.87
C GLY A 348 -2.63 21.17 14.13
N THR A 349 -1.80 20.38 14.83
CA THR A 349 -0.97 20.87 15.93
C THR A 349 0.09 21.84 15.43
N PHE A 350 0.82 21.49 14.37
CA PHE A 350 1.79 22.35 13.70
C PHE A 350 1.15 23.69 13.34
N HIS A 351 -0.01 23.68 12.67
CA HIS A 351 -0.75 24.90 12.32
C HIS A 351 -1.07 25.78 13.54
N ARG A 352 -1.49 25.17 14.65
CA ARG A 352 -1.78 25.88 15.90
C ARG A 352 -0.51 26.51 16.50
N PHE A 353 0.62 25.83 16.45
CA PHE A 353 1.90 26.36 16.95
C PHE A 353 2.54 27.36 15.99
N ALA A 354 2.26 27.27 14.68
CA ALA A 354 2.70 28.23 13.68
C ALA A 354 2.12 29.64 13.88
N GLN A 355 1.16 29.81 14.78
CA GLN A 355 0.66 31.13 15.20
C GLN A 355 1.47 31.75 16.35
N LYS A 356 2.43 31.02 16.93
CA LYS A 356 3.31 31.51 18.00
C LYS A 356 4.59 32.14 17.43
N PRO A 357 5.24 33.06 18.16
CA PRO A 357 6.56 33.58 17.79
C PRO A 357 7.58 32.45 17.58
N LEU A 358 8.57 32.70 16.72
CA LEU A 358 9.71 31.80 16.58
C LEU A 358 10.60 31.87 17.83
N ASP A 359 11.16 30.74 18.23
CA ASP A 359 12.25 30.66 19.19
C ASP A 359 13.57 30.84 18.42
N GLU A 360 14.12 32.06 18.53
CA GLU A 360 15.34 32.51 17.87
C GLU A 360 16.58 31.65 18.21
N LYS A 361 16.52 30.86 19.30
CA LYS A 361 17.63 30.03 19.78
C LYS A 361 17.40 28.53 19.54
N ALA A 362 16.27 28.15 18.95
CA ALA A 362 15.95 26.74 18.73
C ALA A 362 16.41 26.25 17.35
N VAL A 363 17.08 25.09 17.37
CA VAL A 363 17.62 24.42 16.18
C VAL A 363 17.04 23.01 16.11
N VAL A 364 16.46 22.63 14.97
CA VAL A 364 16.03 21.26 14.67
C VAL A 364 17.06 20.60 13.76
N ILE A 365 17.58 19.45 14.17
CA ILE A 365 18.59 18.68 13.43
C ILE A 365 18.03 17.28 13.17
N GLN A 366 17.45 17.06 11.98
CA GLN A 366 16.76 15.82 11.66
C GLN A 366 17.44 15.07 10.51
N SER A 367 17.81 13.81 10.74
CA SER A 367 18.36 12.92 9.71
C SER A 367 17.38 11.81 9.35
N GLN A 368 17.21 11.53 8.05
CA GLN A 368 16.51 10.37 7.50
C GLN A 368 15.14 10.08 8.16
N HIS A 369 14.33 11.12 8.34
CA HIS A 369 13.03 11.04 9.04
C HIS A 369 13.12 10.48 10.47
N GLY A 370 14.20 10.77 11.20
CA GLY A 370 14.42 10.29 12.56
C GLY A 370 14.86 8.82 12.66
N ASN A 371 15.19 8.16 11.54
CA ASN A 371 15.60 6.76 11.53
C ASN A 371 17.10 6.55 11.83
N ASN A 372 17.89 7.61 11.78
CA ASN A 372 19.33 7.56 11.91
C ASN A 372 19.87 8.88 12.47
N LEU A 373 21.02 8.86 13.13
CA LEU A 373 21.78 10.05 13.56
C LEU A 373 23.24 9.84 13.12
N SER A 374 23.50 10.00 11.82
CA SER A 374 24.82 9.85 11.22
C SER A 374 24.98 10.80 10.03
N GLY A 375 26.16 10.82 9.41
CA GLY A 375 26.41 11.67 8.26
C GLY A 375 26.24 13.15 8.60
N ASN A 376 25.73 13.95 7.65
CA ASN A 376 25.80 15.41 7.72
C ASN A 376 25.21 16.01 9.00
N MET A 377 24.05 15.48 9.42
CA MET A 377 23.34 15.97 10.61
C MET A 377 24.12 15.70 11.91
N PHE A 378 24.88 14.62 11.98
CA PHE A 378 25.72 14.33 13.13
C PHE A 378 26.86 15.35 13.28
N TYR A 379 27.52 15.73 12.18
CA TYR A 379 28.63 16.69 12.23
C TYR A 379 28.15 18.12 12.44
N ILE A 380 26.97 18.48 11.93
CA ILE A 380 26.29 19.72 12.32
C ILE A 380 25.98 19.71 13.82
N LEU A 381 25.44 18.62 14.39
CA LEU A 381 25.22 18.51 15.83
C LEU A 381 26.53 18.61 16.63
N ARG A 382 27.61 17.98 16.15
CA ARG A 382 28.94 18.04 16.77
C ARG A 382 29.45 19.47 16.83
N GLU A 383 29.35 20.22 15.74
CA GLU A 383 29.76 21.62 15.69
C GLU A 383 28.90 22.50 16.61
N LEU A 384 27.57 22.35 16.57
CA LEU A 384 26.63 23.12 17.40
C LEU A 384 26.68 22.77 18.90
N SER A 385 27.36 21.68 19.25
CA SER A 385 27.62 21.30 20.64
C SER A 385 28.82 22.04 21.25
N LYS A 386 29.60 22.80 20.45
CA LYS A 386 30.72 23.61 20.96
C LYS A 386 30.24 24.83 21.76
N GLU A 387 31.11 25.32 22.64
CA GLU A 387 30.81 26.41 23.58
C GLU A 387 30.33 27.70 22.91
N LYS A 388 30.81 28.03 21.69
CA LYS A 388 30.37 29.22 20.97
C LYS A 388 28.86 29.25 20.65
N TYR A 389 28.18 28.12 20.74
CA TYR A 389 26.73 27.99 20.52
C TYR A 389 25.99 27.63 21.82
N SER A 390 26.59 27.85 22.99
CA SER A 390 26.08 27.38 24.29
C SER A 390 24.70 27.94 24.69
N ASP A 391 24.22 28.97 23.99
CA ASP A 391 22.90 29.55 24.19
C ASP A 391 21.79 28.93 23.32
N LEU A 392 22.15 28.10 22.32
CA LEU A 392 21.19 27.41 21.45
C LEU A 392 20.56 26.17 22.14
N LYS A 393 19.32 25.87 21.76
CA LYS A 393 18.59 24.63 22.10
C LYS A 393 18.63 23.69 20.89
N LEU A 394 19.24 22.52 21.08
CA LEU A 394 19.47 21.57 19.99
C LEU A 394 18.46 20.42 20.06
N TYR A 395 17.42 20.47 19.23
CA TYR A 395 16.42 19.41 19.13
C TYR A 395 16.83 18.39 18.08
N VAL A 396 16.89 17.12 18.48
CA VAL A 396 17.28 16.00 17.62
C VAL A 396 16.09 15.04 17.52
N PRO A 397 15.27 15.16 16.45
CA PRO A 397 14.09 14.33 16.30
C PRO A 397 14.45 12.87 15.95
N TYR A 398 13.73 11.91 16.54
CA TYR A 398 13.96 10.48 16.36
C TYR A 398 12.65 9.70 16.18
N ASN A 399 12.68 8.56 15.50
CA ASN A 399 11.60 7.58 15.50
C ASN A 399 11.65 6.73 16.76
N LYS A 400 10.49 6.42 17.36
CA LYS A 400 10.39 5.75 18.65
C LYS A 400 11.28 4.50 18.78
N GLU A 401 11.39 3.70 17.73
CA GLU A 401 12.22 2.49 17.70
C GLU A 401 13.73 2.79 17.84
N LYS A 402 14.17 3.99 17.46
CA LYS A 402 15.58 4.44 17.42
C LYS A 402 16.04 5.18 18.66
N LYS A 403 15.19 5.36 19.67
CA LYS A 403 15.52 6.10 20.90
C LYS A 403 16.81 5.62 21.57
N ALA A 404 16.96 4.30 21.69
CA ALA A 404 18.09 3.69 22.39
C ALA A 404 19.41 3.96 21.65
N GLU A 405 19.42 3.79 20.32
CA GLU A 405 20.57 4.05 19.45
C GLU A 405 21.01 5.53 19.54
N PHE A 406 20.06 6.46 19.40
CA PHE A 406 20.33 7.90 19.51
C PHE A 406 20.87 8.29 20.88
N THR A 407 20.26 7.76 21.96
CA THR A 407 20.70 8.03 23.33
C THR A 407 22.12 7.53 23.57
N ALA A 408 22.43 6.33 23.09
CA ALA A 408 23.77 5.75 23.21
C ALA A 408 24.82 6.58 22.47
N LEU A 409 24.50 7.02 21.24
CA LEU A 409 25.42 7.82 20.43
C LEU A 409 25.66 9.21 21.03
N ILE A 410 24.60 9.92 21.43
CA ILE A 410 24.69 11.23 22.11
C ILE A 410 25.58 11.14 23.35
N LYS A 411 25.41 10.08 24.16
CA LYS A 411 26.24 9.84 25.34
C LYS A 411 27.69 9.53 24.96
N ALA A 412 27.92 8.73 23.93
CA ALA A 412 29.26 8.32 23.50
C ALA A 412 30.11 9.50 23.01
N TYR A 413 29.48 10.49 22.37
CA TYR A 413 30.14 11.69 21.84
C TYR A 413 30.00 12.94 22.73
N GLY A 414 29.35 12.82 23.89
CA GLY A 414 29.26 13.91 24.86
C GLY A 414 28.35 15.06 24.45
N PHE A 415 27.33 14.82 23.61
CA PHE A 415 26.37 15.85 23.19
C PHE A 415 25.32 16.14 24.28
N SER A 416 25.76 16.56 25.46
CA SER A 416 24.93 16.75 26.66
C SER A 416 23.76 17.73 26.49
N ARG A 417 23.87 18.65 25.52
CA ARG A 417 22.86 19.66 25.17
C ARG A 417 21.81 19.18 24.17
N ALA A 418 21.97 17.99 23.58
CA ALA A 418 21.02 17.46 22.60
C ALA A 418 19.72 17.00 23.28
N ILE A 419 18.58 17.53 22.81
CA ILE A 419 17.24 17.23 23.30
C ILE A 419 16.58 16.29 22.31
N LEU A 420 16.41 15.02 22.70
CA LEU A 420 15.76 14.01 21.88
C LEU A 420 14.23 14.18 21.88
N VAL A 421 13.63 14.25 20.69
CA VAL A 421 12.18 14.43 20.52
C VAL A 421 11.59 13.37 19.59
N ASP A 422 10.51 12.68 20.00
CA ASP A 422 9.85 11.68 19.15
C ASP A 422 9.03 12.38 18.06
N ILE A 423 9.31 12.08 16.79
CA ILE A 423 8.68 12.71 15.62
C ILE A 423 7.15 12.49 15.54
N ASN A 424 6.62 11.51 16.28
CA ASN A 424 5.20 11.18 16.27
C ASN A 424 4.40 11.95 17.34
N THR A 425 5.00 12.94 18.00
CA THR A 425 4.40 13.68 19.13
C THR A 425 3.97 15.10 18.77
N GLU A 426 2.98 15.61 19.50
CA GLU A 426 2.57 17.02 19.40
C GLU A 426 3.68 18.00 19.81
N GLU A 427 4.60 17.56 20.67
CA GLU A 427 5.80 18.30 21.06
C GLU A 427 6.69 18.55 19.84
N TYR A 428 7.02 17.51 19.06
CA TYR A 428 7.79 17.66 17.83
C TYR A 428 7.11 18.61 16.83
N ALA A 429 5.80 18.46 16.62
CA ALA A 429 5.06 19.36 15.72
C ALA A 429 5.11 20.82 16.20
N GLY A 430 5.09 21.05 17.52
CA GLY A 430 5.26 22.38 18.11
C GLY A 430 6.67 22.93 17.89
N ILE A 431 7.70 22.13 18.20
CA ILE A 431 9.11 22.50 18.03
C ILE A 431 9.42 22.81 16.57
N LEU A 432 8.99 21.97 15.64
CA LEU A 432 9.20 22.20 14.20
C LEU A 432 8.55 23.50 13.71
N ALA A 433 7.37 23.84 14.27
CA ALA A 433 6.66 25.06 13.92
C ALA A 433 7.27 26.33 14.52
N THR A 434 8.00 26.24 15.64
CA THR A 434 8.52 27.42 16.35
C THR A 434 10.02 27.59 16.26
N SER A 435 10.80 26.57 15.88
CA SER A 435 12.26 26.70 15.80
C SER A 435 12.69 27.59 14.64
N LYS A 436 13.63 28.51 14.89
CA LYS A 436 14.18 29.37 13.86
C LYS A 436 15.03 28.61 12.84
N TYR A 437 15.92 27.72 13.29
CA TYR A 437 16.87 27.04 12.41
C TYR A 437 16.50 25.58 12.19
N LEU A 438 16.47 25.14 10.94
CA LEU A 438 16.08 23.80 10.53
C LEU A 438 17.18 23.19 9.65
N PHE A 439 17.71 22.04 10.06
CA PHE A 439 18.65 21.23 9.30
C PHE A 439 18.02 19.87 8.99
N ASN A 440 18.10 19.46 7.72
CA ASN A 440 17.57 18.18 7.25
C ASN A 440 18.45 17.62 6.11
N ASP A 441 18.51 16.31 5.94
CA ASP A 441 19.27 15.64 4.85
C ASP A 441 18.38 14.86 3.85
N THR A 442 17.05 14.90 4.05
CA THR A 442 16.03 14.33 3.18
C THR A 442 14.84 15.29 3.02
N SER A 443 13.79 15.12 3.82
CA SER A 443 12.63 16.01 3.92
C SER A 443 11.99 15.94 5.31
N PHE A 444 11.25 16.98 5.68
CA PHE A 444 10.31 16.93 6.79
C PHE A 444 9.00 16.25 6.39
N ALA A 445 8.15 15.96 7.38
CA ALA A 445 6.86 15.28 7.18
C ALA A 445 5.94 16.05 6.22
N ALA A 446 4.93 15.34 5.69
CA ALA A 446 3.94 15.90 4.75
C ALA A 446 3.33 17.23 5.23
N TYR A 447 3.06 17.36 6.54
CA TYR A 447 2.45 18.55 7.14
C TYR A 447 3.40 19.75 7.35
N PHE A 448 4.71 19.56 7.15
CA PHE A 448 5.66 20.65 7.27
C PHE A 448 5.37 21.72 6.20
N MET A 449 5.29 22.96 6.67
CA MET A 449 5.21 24.17 5.88
C MET A 449 6.17 25.16 6.53
N LYS A 450 7.21 25.57 5.80
CA LYS A 450 8.16 26.56 6.31
C LYS A 450 7.42 27.87 6.58
N ARG A 451 7.72 28.49 7.72
CA ARG A 451 7.20 29.81 8.08
C ARG A 451 8.20 30.90 7.71
N GLU A 452 7.67 32.08 7.45
CA GLU A 452 8.49 33.28 7.36
C GLU A 452 9.33 33.46 8.64
N GLY A 453 10.60 33.82 8.48
CA GLY A 453 11.58 33.94 9.55
C GLY A 453 12.32 32.64 9.93
N GLN A 454 11.82 31.46 9.53
CA GLN A 454 12.60 30.23 9.66
C GLN A 454 13.71 30.18 8.60
N VAL A 455 14.85 29.61 8.98
CA VAL A 455 15.98 29.33 8.09
C VAL A 455 16.14 27.83 7.95
N TYR A 456 15.95 27.32 6.73
CA TYR A 456 15.96 25.90 6.40
C TYR A 456 17.10 25.55 5.44
N LEU A 457 18.06 24.76 5.93
CA LEU A 457 19.09 24.14 5.13
C LEU A 457 18.80 22.64 4.90
N ASN A 458 18.73 22.23 3.65
CA ASN A 458 18.69 20.83 3.25
C ASN A 458 20.06 20.41 2.73
N THR A 459 20.71 19.46 3.39
CA THR A 459 22.04 19.00 2.99
C THR A 459 22.01 17.97 1.87
N TRP A 460 20.86 17.34 1.60
CA TRP A 460 20.85 16.01 0.96
C TRP A 460 21.80 15.03 1.68
N HIS A 461 22.07 13.87 1.07
CA HIS A 461 22.79 12.77 1.74
C HIS A 461 23.79 12.00 0.87
N GLY A 462 24.20 12.54 -0.28
CA GLY A 462 25.27 11.94 -1.08
C GLY A 462 25.28 12.38 -2.54
N THR A 463 26.44 12.23 -3.19
CA THR A 463 26.58 12.35 -4.65
C THR A 463 25.80 11.22 -5.32
N PRO A 464 24.79 11.51 -6.17
CA PRO A 464 23.94 10.48 -6.71
C PRO A 464 24.65 9.67 -7.80
N LEU A 465 24.74 8.36 -7.60
CA LEU A 465 25.13 7.42 -8.66
C LEU A 465 23.90 6.97 -9.47
N LYS A 466 22.82 6.66 -8.75
CA LYS A 466 21.54 6.20 -9.31
C LYS A 466 20.72 7.39 -9.78
N THR A 467 19.95 7.18 -10.84
CA THR A 467 18.94 8.14 -11.27
C THR A 467 17.93 8.39 -10.15
N LEU A 468 17.63 9.66 -9.90
CA LEU A 468 16.67 10.13 -8.92
C LEU A 468 15.59 10.94 -9.62
N GLY A 469 14.53 11.25 -8.86
CA GLY A 469 13.45 12.10 -9.31
C GLY A 469 12.90 11.68 -10.67
N LYS A 470 12.74 12.65 -11.57
CA LYS A 470 12.24 12.47 -12.92
C LYS A 470 12.91 11.38 -13.75
N SER A 471 14.22 11.15 -13.58
CA SER A 471 14.95 10.14 -14.35
C SER A 471 14.83 8.73 -13.76
N SER A 472 14.17 8.55 -12.61
CA SER A 472 14.01 7.23 -12.00
C SER A 472 12.94 6.37 -12.67
N ILE A 473 13.29 5.16 -13.08
CA ILE A 473 12.44 4.27 -13.89
C ILE A 473 11.14 3.89 -13.15
N THR A 474 11.21 3.59 -11.86
CA THR A 474 10.10 2.97 -11.12
C THR A 474 9.26 3.92 -10.28
N ASP A 475 9.83 5.07 -9.88
CA ASP A 475 9.27 5.96 -8.87
C ASP A 475 9.41 7.46 -9.23
N PHE A 476 9.62 7.80 -10.51
CA PHE A 476 9.67 9.20 -10.99
C PHE A 476 8.49 10.07 -10.53
N TYR A 477 7.31 9.46 -10.33
CA TYR A 477 6.10 10.15 -9.93
C TYR A 477 6.01 10.42 -8.40
N ASP A 478 6.82 9.77 -7.57
CA ASP A 478 6.76 9.85 -6.10
C ASP A 478 7.76 10.87 -5.53
N ILE A 479 7.68 12.11 -6.01
CA ILE A 479 8.60 13.19 -5.62
C ILE A 479 7.94 14.35 -4.87
N ALA A 480 6.62 14.31 -4.68
CA ALA A 480 5.82 15.43 -4.19
C ALA A 480 6.34 16.01 -2.86
N ASN A 481 6.59 15.18 -1.84
CA ASN A 481 7.07 15.69 -0.56
C ASN A 481 8.52 16.19 -0.62
N LEU A 482 9.36 15.60 -1.48
CA LEU A 482 10.75 16.02 -1.66
C LEU A 482 10.80 17.39 -2.36
N GLN A 483 10.16 17.54 -3.52
CA GLN A 483 10.08 18.81 -4.24
C GLN A 483 9.55 19.93 -3.34
N LYS A 484 8.47 19.68 -2.61
CA LYS A 484 7.90 20.62 -1.62
C LYS A 484 8.93 21.12 -0.61
N ASN A 485 9.77 20.22 -0.08
CA ASN A 485 10.81 20.61 0.87
C ASN A 485 11.95 21.38 0.18
N PHE A 486 12.33 21.00 -1.04
CA PHE A 486 13.37 21.71 -1.79
C PHE A 486 12.96 23.13 -2.13
N VAL A 487 11.76 23.35 -2.69
CA VAL A 487 11.26 24.70 -3.01
C VAL A 487 11.04 25.57 -1.77
N SER A 488 10.90 24.94 -0.59
CA SER A 488 10.78 25.66 0.69
C SER A 488 12.14 26.01 1.30
N ALA A 489 13.24 25.37 0.93
CA ALA A 489 14.54 25.57 1.59
C ALA A 489 15.12 26.97 1.31
N ASP A 490 15.86 27.53 2.28
CA ASP A 490 16.72 28.70 2.04
C ASP A 490 18.05 28.30 1.42
N TYR A 491 18.52 27.10 1.75
CA TYR A 491 19.80 26.56 1.29
C TYR A 491 19.63 25.09 0.86
N LEU A 492 20.05 24.78 -0.36
CA LEU A 492 20.27 23.41 -0.84
C LEU A 492 21.78 23.21 -0.97
N LEU A 493 22.35 22.29 -0.20
CA LEU A 493 23.78 21.98 -0.25
C LEU A 493 24.04 20.89 -1.27
N TYR A 494 25.01 21.12 -2.15
CA TYR A 494 25.54 20.10 -3.06
C TYR A 494 27.09 20.05 -3.00
N PRO A 495 27.67 18.83 -2.94
CA PRO A 495 29.13 18.62 -2.79
C PRO A 495 29.94 18.95 -4.05
N ASN A 496 29.29 19.06 -5.20
CA ASN A 496 29.89 19.28 -6.52
C ASN A 496 28.81 19.70 -7.52
N GLU A 497 29.24 20.26 -8.66
CA GLU A 497 28.39 20.69 -9.77
C GLU A 497 27.58 19.52 -10.33
N TYR A 498 28.20 18.35 -10.47
CA TYR A 498 27.51 17.15 -10.93
C TYR A 498 26.26 16.83 -10.10
N THR A 499 26.36 16.90 -8.77
CA THR A 499 25.23 16.64 -7.88
C THR A 499 24.19 17.74 -8.00
N ARG A 500 24.62 19.01 -8.01
CA ARG A 500 23.73 20.15 -8.20
C ARG A 500 22.93 20.01 -9.50
N ASP A 501 23.60 19.77 -10.62
CA ASP A 501 22.99 19.79 -11.95
C ASP A 501 21.98 18.66 -12.11
N ASN A 502 22.32 17.44 -11.65
CA ASN A 502 21.38 16.31 -11.68
C ASN A 502 20.18 16.54 -10.74
N MET A 503 20.40 17.04 -9.52
CA MET A 503 19.31 17.29 -8.56
C MET A 503 18.39 18.43 -9.04
N LEU A 504 18.94 19.52 -9.57
CA LEU A 504 18.14 20.62 -10.10
C LEU A 504 17.31 20.16 -11.31
N ARG A 505 17.91 19.42 -12.25
CA ARG A 505 17.24 18.89 -13.44
C ARG A 505 16.10 17.94 -13.06
N ASP A 506 16.38 16.93 -12.23
CA ASP A 506 15.44 15.82 -12.03
C ASP A 506 14.39 16.07 -10.95
N TYR A 507 14.54 17.14 -10.18
CA TYR A 507 13.46 17.70 -9.37
C TYR A 507 12.85 18.97 -9.99
N MET A 508 13.25 19.34 -11.22
CA MET A 508 12.72 20.46 -12.02
C MET A 508 12.74 21.79 -11.25
N LEU A 509 13.83 22.09 -10.57
CA LEU A 509 13.95 23.22 -9.65
C LEU A 509 14.34 24.59 -10.25
N PRO A 510 15.04 24.72 -11.40
CA PRO A 510 15.59 26.01 -11.85
C PRO A 510 14.61 27.19 -11.83
N ASP A 511 13.36 26.98 -12.27
CA ASP A 511 12.35 28.04 -12.37
C ASP A 511 11.41 28.14 -11.15
N ILE A 512 11.53 27.25 -10.16
CA ILE A 512 10.64 27.21 -8.99
C ILE A 512 11.37 27.31 -7.65
N PHE A 513 12.70 27.19 -7.65
CA PHE A 513 13.52 27.38 -6.45
C PHE A 513 14.10 28.80 -6.41
N GLY A 514 13.74 29.56 -5.37
CA GLY A 514 14.21 30.94 -5.16
C GLY A 514 15.21 31.11 -4.00
N GLY A 515 15.77 30.00 -3.49
CA GLY A 515 16.74 30.02 -2.40
C GLY A 515 18.19 30.07 -2.90
N ASN A 516 19.12 29.67 -2.04
CA ASN A 516 20.54 29.62 -2.34
C ASN A 516 21.01 28.18 -2.55
N ILE A 517 21.86 27.99 -3.55
CA ILE A 517 22.63 26.77 -3.75
C ILE A 517 23.95 26.94 -3.02
N LEU A 518 24.25 26.01 -2.13
CA LEU A 518 25.50 25.96 -1.39
C LEU A 518 26.39 24.89 -2.00
N LEU A 519 27.35 25.30 -2.83
CA LEU A 519 28.40 24.40 -3.33
C LEU A 519 29.49 24.29 -2.28
N SER A 520 29.51 23.16 -1.59
CA SER A 520 30.33 22.92 -0.42
C SER A 520 30.50 21.42 -0.23
N GLY A 521 31.67 20.98 0.24
CA GLY A 521 31.83 19.61 0.74
C GLY A 521 30.80 19.26 1.79
N TYR A 522 30.62 17.97 2.04
CA TYR A 522 29.64 17.51 3.02
C TYR A 522 30.19 17.64 4.45
N PRO A 523 29.38 18.07 5.43
CA PRO A 523 29.78 18.09 6.85
C PRO A 523 30.37 16.76 7.32
N ARG A 524 29.86 15.62 6.84
CA ARG A 524 30.35 14.29 7.24
C ARG A 524 31.75 13.94 6.72
N ASN A 525 32.19 14.59 5.64
CA ASN A 525 33.48 14.30 5.01
C ASN A 525 34.64 14.97 5.76
N GLU A 526 34.37 15.96 6.61
CA GLU A 526 35.40 16.68 7.37
C GLU A 526 36.24 15.74 8.26
N ILE A 527 35.67 14.62 8.70
CA ILE A 527 36.34 13.64 9.56
C ILE A 527 37.54 12.99 8.87
N PHE A 528 37.53 12.87 7.54
CA PHE A 528 38.62 12.27 6.78
C PHE A 528 39.90 13.12 6.78
N PHE A 529 39.80 14.39 7.19
CA PHE A 529 40.94 15.27 7.39
C PHE A 529 41.49 15.21 8.84
N ASP A 530 40.78 14.58 9.77
CA ASP A 530 41.17 14.46 11.18
C ASP A 530 42.07 13.22 11.42
N THR A 531 43.35 13.36 11.06
CA THR A 531 44.35 12.30 11.20
C THR A 531 44.64 11.95 12.66
N ALA A 532 44.49 12.92 13.58
CA ALA A 532 44.65 12.70 15.01
C ALA A 532 43.55 11.78 15.54
N ARG A 533 42.29 12.02 15.16
CA ARG A 533 41.16 11.15 15.50
C ARG A 533 41.31 9.76 14.90
N ARG A 534 41.76 9.66 13.64
CA ARG A 534 42.06 8.35 13.00
C ARG A 534 43.05 7.53 13.83
N ALA A 535 44.17 8.15 14.24
CA ALA A 535 45.19 7.49 15.05
C ALA A 535 44.68 7.11 16.45
N GLU A 536 43.95 8.02 17.11
CA GLU A 536 43.31 7.75 18.41
C GLU A 536 42.38 6.54 18.34
N LEU A 537 41.52 6.48 17.32
CA LEU A 537 40.51 5.44 17.19
C LEU A 537 41.13 4.08 16.82
N LYS A 538 42.13 4.03 15.94
CA LYS A 538 42.90 2.79 15.67
C LYS A 538 43.51 2.24 16.95
N LYS A 539 44.16 3.11 17.75
CA LYS A 539 44.75 2.71 19.03
C LYS A 539 43.73 2.22 20.05
N LYS A 540 42.65 2.97 20.22
CA LYS A 540 41.56 2.63 21.14
C LYS A 540 40.92 1.28 20.83
N LEU A 541 40.86 0.92 19.56
CA LEU A 541 40.29 -0.35 19.09
C LEU A 541 41.32 -1.48 18.95
N LYS A 542 42.59 -1.22 19.29
CA LYS A 542 43.71 -2.17 19.13
C LYS A 542 43.85 -2.65 17.69
N LEU A 543 43.68 -1.72 16.75
CA LEU A 543 43.83 -1.92 15.31
C LEU A 543 45.14 -1.30 14.79
N ASP A 544 46.05 -0.91 15.68
CA ASP A 544 47.40 -0.50 15.30
C ASP A 544 48.11 -1.66 14.59
N GLY A 545 48.70 -1.38 13.42
CA GLY A 545 49.37 -2.40 12.60
C GLY A 545 48.42 -3.37 11.89
N LYS A 546 47.09 -3.20 12.01
CA LYS A 546 46.11 -3.93 11.21
C LYS A 546 45.70 -3.13 9.97
N GLN A 547 45.46 -3.82 8.86
CA GLN A 547 44.78 -3.29 7.70
C GLN A 547 43.27 -3.42 7.93
N VAL A 548 42.57 -2.29 7.99
CA VAL A 548 41.14 -2.24 8.28
C VAL A 548 40.38 -2.16 6.96
N ILE A 549 39.50 -3.11 6.69
CA ILE A 549 38.70 -3.19 5.47
C ILE A 549 37.24 -2.93 5.86
N ALA A 550 36.57 -2.01 5.17
CA ALA A 550 35.15 -1.73 5.35
C ALA A 550 34.35 -2.31 4.19
N TYR A 551 33.32 -3.12 4.45
CA TYR A 551 32.37 -3.60 3.46
C TYR A 551 31.00 -2.97 3.68
N MET A 552 30.54 -2.18 2.72
CA MET A 552 29.31 -1.39 2.80
C MET A 552 28.44 -1.61 1.54
N PRO A 553 27.77 -2.76 1.39
CA PRO A 553 26.94 -3.06 0.23
C PRO A 553 25.60 -2.33 0.27
N THR A 554 25.03 -1.99 -0.89
CA THR A 554 23.69 -1.37 -0.94
C THR A 554 22.57 -2.38 -0.68
N TRP A 555 21.44 -1.92 -0.15
CA TRP A 555 20.28 -2.79 0.05
C TRP A 555 19.61 -3.12 -1.29
N ARG A 556 19.25 -4.40 -1.50
CA ARG A 556 18.66 -4.88 -2.76
C ARG A 556 17.13 -4.72 -2.85
N GLY A 557 16.42 -4.57 -1.72
CA GLY A 557 14.99 -4.28 -1.72
C GLY A 557 14.15 -5.27 -2.55
N ASN A 558 13.22 -4.74 -3.35
CA ASN A 558 12.33 -5.52 -4.22
C ASN A 558 12.91 -5.79 -5.62
N VAL A 559 14.24 -5.76 -5.80
CA VAL A 559 14.85 -6.29 -7.04
C VAL A 559 14.27 -7.69 -7.26
N ARG A 560 13.60 -7.87 -8.39
CA ARG A 560 12.68 -8.98 -8.73
C ARG A 560 12.87 -10.24 -7.88
N LYS A 561 11.94 -10.55 -6.98
CA LYS A 561 11.83 -11.86 -6.31
C LYS A 561 13.16 -12.42 -5.77
N VAL A 562 14.12 -11.59 -5.35
CA VAL A 562 15.30 -12.13 -4.67
C VAL A 562 14.80 -12.72 -3.36
N ASP A 563 14.90 -14.04 -3.24
CA ASP A 563 14.58 -14.74 -2.00
C ASP A 563 15.53 -14.19 -0.92
N HIS A 564 14.97 -13.40 0.00
CA HIS A 564 15.72 -12.75 1.08
C HIS A 564 16.61 -13.75 1.83
N LYS A 565 16.12 -15.00 2.02
CA LYS A 565 16.90 -16.05 2.65
C LYS A 565 18.09 -16.49 1.79
N LYS A 566 17.90 -16.60 0.47
CA LYS A 566 18.96 -16.93 -0.47
C LYS A 566 20.06 -15.86 -0.45
N HIS A 567 19.68 -14.58 -0.53
CA HIS A 567 20.65 -13.47 -0.48
C HIS A 567 21.45 -13.41 0.83
N VAL A 568 20.78 -13.60 1.99
CA VAL A 568 21.47 -13.68 3.28
C VAL A 568 22.45 -14.86 3.30
N THR A 569 22.03 -16.04 2.83
CA THR A 569 22.86 -17.25 2.79
C THR A 569 24.09 -17.07 1.90
N GLU A 570 23.93 -16.53 0.69
CA GLU A 570 25.04 -16.27 -0.25
C GLU A 570 26.04 -15.27 0.33
N THR A 571 25.54 -14.18 0.91
CA THR A 571 26.39 -13.18 1.54
C THR A 571 27.15 -13.77 2.75
N GLN A 572 26.52 -14.60 3.58
CA GLN A 572 27.21 -15.30 4.67
C GLN A 572 28.32 -16.22 4.14
N ASN A 573 28.11 -16.89 3.01
CA ASN A 573 29.13 -17.73 2.38
C ASN A 573 30.31 -16.89 1.87
N TYR A 574 30.05 -15.69 1.31
CA TYR A 574 31.11 -14.76 0.94
C TYR A 574 31.94 -14.34 2.16
N LEU A 575 31.28 -13.98 3.26
CA LEU A 575 31.97 -13.56 4.49
C LEU A 575 32.79 -14.70 5.10
N LYS A 576 32.28 -15.94 5.12
CA LYS A 576 33.03 -17.12 5.58
C LYS A 576 34.28 -17.37 4.74
N TYR A 577 34.16 -17.23 3.41
CA TYR A 577 35.30 -17.39 2.52
C TYR A 577 36.34 -16.30 2.79
N LEU A 578 35.93 -15.02 2.88
CA LEU A 578 36.83 -13.91 3.20
C LEU A 578 37.53 -14.11 4.55
N ASP A 579 36.79 -14.53 5.58
CA ASP A 579 37.36 -14.84 6.90
C ASP A 579 38.50 -15.88 6.83
N SER A 580 38.37 -16.88 5.94
CA SER A 580 39.37 -17.94 5.78
C SER A 580 40.62 -17.55 4.99
N VAL A 581 40.54 -16.50 4.15
CA VAL A 581 41.63 -16.11 3.23
C VAL A 581 42.29 -14.79 3.59
N LEU A 582 41.66 -13.96 4.43
CA LEU A 582 42.27 -12.73 4.94
C LEU A 582 43.47 -13.06 5.82
N ASP A 583 44.54 -12.27 5.70
CA ASP A 583 45.75 -12.41 6.51
C ASP A 583 45.48 -12.07 7.99
N ASP A 584 46.35 -12.53 8.89
CA ASP A 584 46.20 -12.27 10.32
C ASP A 584 46.28 -10.78 10.68
N ASN A 585 46.91 -9.95 9.84
CA ASN A 585 46.96 -8.50 9.99
C ASN A 585 45.74 -7.78 9.38
N GLN A 586 44.82 -8.50 8.72
CA GLN A 586 43.62 -7.92 8.10
C GLN A 586 42.38 -8.12 8.97
N VAL A 587 41.48 -7.14 8.94
CA VAL A 587 40.17 -7.23 9.58
C VAL A 587 39.11 -6.59 8.71
N LEU A 588 38.02 -7.31 8.47
CA LEU A 588 36.88 -6.85 7.69
C LEU A 588 35.75 -6.41 8.61
N TYR A 589 35.30 -5.16 8.48
CA TYR A 589 34.13 -4.64 9.14
C TYR A 589 32.98 -4.48 8.15
N VAL A 590 31.79 -4.96 8.49
CA VAL A 590 30.63 -4.95 7.59
C VAL A 590 29.52 -4.05 8.12
N ASN A 591 28.94 -3.23 7.24
CA ASN A 591 27.81 -2.35 7.54
C ASN A 591 26.64 -2.65 6.60
N PHE A 592 25.73 -3.51 7.04
CA PHE A 592 24.52 -3.86 6.29
C PHE A 592 23.35 -2.94 6.62
N HIS A 593 22.40 -2.86 5.69
CA HIS A 593 21.08 -2.33 6.01
C HIS A 593 20.43 -3.10 7.18
N PRO A 594 19.71 -2.46 8.11
CA PRO A 594 19.13 -3.11 9.30
C PRO A 594 18.33 -4.40 9.02
N PHE A 595 17.57 -4.45 7.91
CA PHE A 595 16.82 -5.66 7.50
C PHE A 595 17.71 -6.86 7.18
N VAL A 596 18.89 -6.64 6.60
CA VAL A 596 19.85 -7.72 6.30
C VAL A 596 20.63 -8.06 7.57
N SER A 597 21.06 -7.03 8.31
CA SER A 597 21.80 -7.20 9.56
C SER A 597 21.05 -8.02 10.61
N ALA A 598 19.72 -7.99 10.64
CA ALA A 598 18.91 -8.73 11.60
C ALA A 598 18.97 -10.25 11.42
N ASP A 599 19.25 -10.72 10.20
CA ASP A 599 19.30 -12.14 9.84
C ASP A 599 20.73 -12.66 9.62
N MET A 600 21.75 -11.79 9.76
CA MET A 600 23.15 -12.14 9.59
C MET A 600 23.74 -12.73 10.87
N ASP A 601 24.14 -13.99 10.82
CA ASP A 601 25.01 -14.59 11.84
C ASP A 601 26.46 -14.63 11.34
N ILE A 602 27.31 -13.81 11.98
CA ILE A 602 28.75 -13.77 11.77
C ILE A 602 29.53 -13.97 13.09
N SER A 603 28.86 -14.47 14.14
CA SER A 603 29.42 -14.57 15.49
C SER A 603 30.59 -15.56 15.60
N SER A 604 30.67 -16.52 14.68
CA SER A 604 31.73 -17.52 14.59
C SER A 604 32.94 -17.11 13.74
N LEU A 605 32.92 -15.94 13.12
CA LEU A 605 34.01 -15.43 12.29
C LEU A 605 35.04 -14.68 13.14
N GLU A 606 36.33 -14.85 12.84
CA GLU A 606 37.41 -14.26 13.64
C GLU A 606 37.86 -12.89 13.12
N LYS A 607 38.00 -12.77 11.80
CA LYS A 607 38.53 -11.62 11.06
C LYS A 607 37.41 -10.74 10.50
N VAL A 608 36.19 -11.24 10.39
CA VAL A 608 34.99 -10.48 9.96
C VAL A 608 34.15 -10.03 11.16
N LYS A 609 33.80 -8.74 11.21
CA LYS A 609 33.09 -8.10 12.32
C LYS A 609 32.01 -7.14 11.82
N MET A 610 31.00 -6.87 12.64
CA MET A 610 30.05 -5.77 12.37
C MET A 610 30.68 -4.42 12.69
N PHE A 611 30.29 -3.38 11.96
CA PHE A 611 30.57 -2.00 12.34
C PHE A 611 30.15 -1.76 13.82
N PRO A 612 31.00 -1.14 14.67
CA PRO A 612 30.64 -1.00 16.06
C PRO A 612 29.58 0.09 16.25
N ALA A 613 28.40 -0.31 16.72
CA ALA A 613 27.22 0.56 16.87
C ALA A 613 27.40 1.80 17.78
N LYS A 614 28.47 1.85 18.57
CA LYS A 614 28.78 2.97 19.47
C LYS A 614 29.49 4.14 18.77
N TYR A 615 29.91 3.97 17.52
CA TYR A 615 30.56 5.01 16.73
C TYR A 615 29.66 5.46 15.59
N GLU A 616 29.80 6.72 15.22
CA GLU A 616 29.22 7.23 13.98
C GLU A 616 29.92 6.57 12.77
N THR A 617 29.16 6.36 11.69
CA THR A 617 29.62 5.58 10.54
C THR A 617 30.87 6.17 9.88
N TYR A 618 30.94 7.47 9.67
CA TYR A 618 32.08 8.14 9.02
C TYR A 618 33.29 8.28 9.97
N ASP A 619 33.05 8.46 11.28
CA ASP A 619 34.13 8.42 12.29
C ASP A 619 34.81 7.05 12.34
N PHE A 620 34.03 5.97 12.24
CA PHE A 620 34.60 4.62 12.11
C PHE A 620 35.19 4.36 10.72
N LEU A 621 34.54 4.81 9.65
CA LEU A 621 35.05 4.63 8.29
C LEU A 621 36.41 5.34 8.08
N ASN A 622 36.69 6.41 8.81
CA ASN A 622 37.95 7.15 8.78
C ASN A 622 39.18 6.28 9.10
N ILE A 623 39.02 5.17 9.84
CA ILE A 623 40.13 4.25 10.12
C ILE A 623 40.33 3.17 9.05
N ALA A 624 39.41 3.01 8.11
CA ALA A 624 39.51 2.01 7.06
C ALA A 624 40.62 2.37 6.07
N ASP A 625 41.35 1.35 5.62
CA ASP A 625 42.40 1.44 4.61
C ASP A 625 41.89 0.98 3.22
N ILE A 626 40.83 0.15 3.21
CA ILE A 626 40.10 -0.29 2.02
C ILE A 626 38.59 -0.16 2.25
N LEU A 627 37.86 0.35 1.26
CA LEU A 627 36.41 0.29 1.16
C LEU A 627 36.00 -0.68 0.06
N ILE A 628 35.20 -1.68 0.41
CA ILE A 628 34.47 -2.53 -0.50
C ILE A 628 33.03 -2.03 -0.53
N THR A 629 32.52 -1.71 -1.70
CA THR A 629 31.12 -1.32 -1.91
C THR A 629 30.65 -1.77 -3.29
N ASP A 630 29.47 -1.33 -3.70
CA ASP A 630 28.89 -1.64 -5.01
C ASP A 630 28.35 -0.36 -5.67
N TYR A 631 27.04 -0.18 -5.73
CA TYR A 631 26.35 0.94 -6.35
C TYR A 631 26.05 2.03 -5.31
N SER A 632 27.03 2.36 -4.46
CA SER A 632 26.86 3.27 -3.31
C SER A 632 27.58 4.60 -3.49
N SER A 633 26.92 5.70 -3.14
CA SER A 633 27.54 7.03 -3.16
C SER A 633 28.71 7.20 -2.19
N VAL A 634 28.86 6.30 -1.19
CA VAL A 634 29.96 6.35 -0.20
C VAL A 634 31.34 6.24 -0.84
N MET A 635 31.45 5.70 -2.06
CA MET A 635 32.73 5.63 -2.79
C MET A 635 33.34 7.02 -3.06
N PHE A 636 32.49 8.02 -3.36
CA PHE A 636 32.95 9.38 -3.62
C PHE A 636 33.52 10.00 -2.34
N ASP A 637 32.78 9.88 -1.24
CA ASP A 637 33.19 10.44 0.04
C ASP A 637 34.46 9.77 0.58
N TYR A 638 34.54 8.44 0.54
CA TYR A 638 35.70 7.71 1.06
C TYR A 638 36.98 7.95 0.26
N SER A 639 36.88 8.32 -1.02
CA SER A 639 38.04 8.61 -1.87
C SER A 639 38.93 9.72 -1.31
N LEU A 640 38.37 10.62 -0.49
CA LEU A 640 39.12 11.65 0.25
C LEU A 640 40.21 11.08 1.17
N THR A 641 40.06 9.83 1.64
CA THR A 641 41.04 9.19 2.52
C THR A 641 42.32 8.75 1.80
N GLY A 642 42.32 8.69 0.46
CA GLY A 642 43.35 8.01 -0.34
C GLY A 642 43.39 6.49 -0.13
N GLY A 643 42.39 5.93 0.56
CA GLY A 643 42.18 4.50 0.75
C GLY A 643 41.80 3.82 -0.57
N LYS A 644 41.99 2.50 -0.64
CA LYS A 644 41.62 1.73 -1.84
C LYS A 644 40.10 1.53 -1.87
N VAL A 645 39.47 1.71 -3.04
CA VAL A 645 38.05 1.38 -3.25
C VAL A 645 37.96 0.19 -4.19
N ILE A 646 37.14 -0.80 -3.82
CA ILE A 646 36.85 -1.98 -4.62
C ILE A 646 35.34 -2.08 -4.80
N LEU A 647 34.91 -2.24 -6.06
CA LEU A 647 33.50 -2.37 -6.44
C LEU A 647 33.16 -3.85 -6.62
N PHE A 648 32.43 -4.43 -5.68
CA PHE A 648 31.99 -5.82 -5.69
C PHE A 648 30.59 -5.96 -6.31
N THR A 649 30.52 -6.08 -7.63
CA THR A 649 29.28 -6.07 -8.43
C THR A 649 28.85 -7.47 -8.88
N TYR A 650 28.62 -8.37 -7.92
CA TYR A 650 28.23 -9.76 -8.20
C TYR A 650 26.84 -9.92 -8.86
N ASP A 651 25.99 -8.89 -8.79
CA ASP A 651 24.59 -8.89 -9.25
C ASP A 651 24.23 -7.74 -10.20
N GLU A 652 25.20 -7.29 -11.00
CA GLU A 652 25.08 -6.08 -11.84
C GLU A 652 23.90 -6.09 -12.81
N GLU A 653 23.75 -7.16 -13.59
CA GLU A 653 22.65 -7.29 -14.55
C GLU A 653 21.28 -7.18 -13.84
N ASP A 654 21.12 -7.89 -12.73
CA ASP A 654 19.89 -7.87 -11.93
C ASP A 654 19.64 -6.50 -11.31
N TYR A 655 20.70 -5.87 -10.79
CA TYR A 655 20.60 -4.59 -10.10
C TYR A 655 20.20 -3.44 -11.04
N LEU A 656 20.83 -3.38 -12.22
CA LEU A 656 20.62 -2.34 -13.23
C LEU A 656 19.35 -2.55 -14.05
N SER A 657 18.77 -3.76 -14.05
CA SER A 657 17.50 -4.05 -14.74
C SER A 657 16.30 -3.20 -14.28
N THR A 658 16.38 -2.61 -13.08
CA THR A 658 15.31 -1.81 -12.48
C THR A 658 15.74 -0.40 -12.08
N ARG A 659 17.00 -0.02 -12.32
CA ARG A 659 17.57 1.24 -11.85
C ARG A 659 18.46 1.86 -12.92
N GLY A 660 18.25 3.14 -13.21
CA GLY A 660 19.18 3.92 -14.02
C GLY A 660 20.39 4.38 -13.20
N LEU A 661 21.49 4.66 -13.90
CA LEU A 661 22.67 5.36 -13.37
C LEU A 661 22.85 6.67 -14.13
N TYR A 662 23.34 7.70 -13.45
CA TYR A 662 23.73 8.96 -14.09
C TYR A 662 25.13 8.89 -14.70
N LEU A 663 26.02 8.14 -14.05
CA LEU A 663 27.39 7.94 -14.51
C LEU A 663 27.50 6.59 -15.21
N ASP A 664 28.33 6.59 -16.24
CA ASP A 664 28.84 5.37 -16.83
C ASP A 664 29.73 4.66 -15.81
N PHE A 665 29.25 3.53 -15.31
CA PHE A 665 29.88 2.78 -14.23
C PHE A 665 31.24 2.20 -14.66
N ASP A 666 31.48 2.03 -15.97
CA ASP A 666 32.77 1.59 -16.53
C ASP A 666 33.85 2.67 -16.47
N LYS A 667 33.47 3.94 -16.32
CA LYS A 667 34.41 5.07 -16.27
C LYS A 667 34.93 5.39 -14.87
N LEU A 668 34.40 4.73 -13.84
CA LEU A 668 34.92 4.90 -12.49
C LEU A 668 36.32 4.26 -12.40
N PRO A 669 37.30 4.92 -11.74
CA PRO A 669 38.69 4.46 -11.73
C PRO A 669 38.91 3.22 -10.84
N PHE A 670 37.87 2.67 -10.22
CA PHE A 670 37.99 1.64 -9.19
C PHE A 670 37.99 0.23 -9.76
N ALA A 671 38.72 -0.67 -9.12
CA ALA A 671 38.71 -2.08 -9.49
C ALA A 671 37.31 -2.68 -9.32
N ARG A 672 36.84 -3.39 -10.35
CA ARG A 672 35.55 -4.05 -10.37
C ARG A 672 35.71 -5.56 -10.38
N VAL A 673 35.04 -6.21 -9.45
CA VAL A 673 35.10 -7.66 -9.25
C VAL A 673 33.69 -8.20 -9.02
N ASN A 674 33.39 -9.38 -9.55
CA ASN A 674 32.06 -9.99 -9.47
C ASN A 674 32.05 -11.36 -8.76
N THR A 675 33.21 -11.85 -8.30
CA THR A 675 33.30 -13.07 -7.49
C THR A 675 34.06 -12.80 -6.19
N VAL A 676 33.72 -13.54 -5.13
CA VAL A 676 34.38 -13.38 -3.83
C VAL A 676 35.87 -13.74 -3.87
N LYS A 677 36.28 -14.63 -4.78
CA LYS A 677 37.69 -14.97 -5.00
C LYS A 677 38.45 -13.79 -5.61
N ALA A 678 37.93 -13.22 -6.70
CA ALA A 678 38.52 -12.02 -7.30
C ALA A 678 38.55 -10.85 -6.32
N LEU A 679 37.54 -10.72 -5.45
CA LEU A 679 37.56 -9.75 -4.37
C LEU A 679 38.70 -9.98 -3.38
N ALA A 680 38.93 -11.22 -2.95
CA ALA A 680 40.06 -11.54 -2.06
C ALA A 680 41.42 -11.25 -2.73
N ASP A 681 41.56 -11.59 -4.02
CA ASP A 681 42.76 -11.30 -4.80
C ASP A 681 42.99 -9.77 -4.89
N GLU A 682 41.93 -9.00 -5.14
CA GLU A 682 42.00 -7.55 -5.27
C GLU A 682 42.24 -6.82 -3.93
N ILE A 683 41.78 -7.36 -2.81
CA ILE A 683 42.13 -6.85 -1.46
C ILE A 683 43.65 -6.84 -1.25
N ASN A 684 44.33 -7.87 -1.75
CA ASN A 684 45.78 -8.05 -1.61
C ASN A 684 46.60 -7.39 -2.73
N ASN A 685 45.95 -6.87 -3.77
CA ASN A 685 46.62 -6.16 -4.85
C ASN A 685 47.12 -4.77 -4.35
N PRO A 686 48.44 -4.49 -4.37
CA PRO A 686 48.98 -3.22 -3.86
C PRO A 686 48.69 -2.03 -4.78
N GLU A 687 48.28 -2.27 -6.03
CA GLU A 687 48.01 -1.20 -6.98
C GLU A 687 46.82 -0.33 -6.53
N LYS A 688 46.99 0.99 -6.70
CA LYS A 688 45.95 1.99 -6.51
C LYS A 688 45.78 2.79 -7.80
N PRO A 689 44.55 2.94 -8.30
CA PRO A 689 44.30 3.78 -9.46
C PRO A 689 44.55 5.25 -9.13
N ASP A 690 44.89 6.05 -10.14
CA ASP A 690 44.91 7.51 -10.01
C ASP A 690 43.47 8.03 -9.92
N ILE A 691 43.14 8.64 -8.79
CA ILE A 691 41.80 9.18 -8.49
C ILE A 691 41.78 10.72 -8.54
N SER A 692 42.84 11.37 -9.01
CA SER A 692 42.95 12.84 -9.01
C SER A 692 41.82 13.52 -9.78
N ALA A 693 41.42 12.96 -10.93
CA ALA A 693 40.29 13.44 -11.72
C ALA A 693 38.96 13.31 -10.95
N LEU A 694 38.74 12.16 -10.29
CA LEU A 694 37.54 11.91 -9.48
C LEU A 694 37.47 12.88 -8.29
N LEU A 695 38.58 13.12 -7.59
CA LEU A 695 38.63 14.08 -6.48
C LEU A 695 38.37 15.51 -6.96
N GLY A 696 38.95 15.90 -8.11
CA GLY A 696 38.72 17.21 -8.72
C GLY A 696 37.28 17.44 -9.17
N GLU A 697 36.57 16.39 -9.58
CA GLU A 697 35.16 16.51 -9.99
C GLU A 697 34.20 16.46 -8.80
N PHE A 698 34.34 15.46 -7.92
CA PHE A 698 33.32 15.17 -6.90
C PHE A 698 33.64 15.69 -5.51
N CYS A 699 34.90 16.05 -5.22
CA CYS A 699 35.37 16.37 -3.86
C CYS A 699 36.11 17.72 -3.76
N GLN A 700 36.08 18.55 -4.82
CA GLN A 700 36.82 19.83 -4.89
C GLN A 700 36.49 20.83 -3.77
N TYR A 701 35.32 20.69 -3.13
CA TYR A 701 34.86 21.59 -2.08
C TYR A 701 35.07 21.04 -0.66
N ASP A 702 35.52 19.79 -0.50
CA ASP A 702 35.71 19.15 0.81
C ASP A 702 36.92 19.70 1.57
N ARG A 703 36.74 19.93 2.87
CA ARG A 703 37.76 20.44 3.80
C ARG A 703 37.41 20.13 5.25
N GLY A 704 38.36 20.34 6.16
CA GLY A 704 38.22 19.98 7.58
C GLY A 704 37.36 20.89 8.46
N ASP A 705 36.81 21.98 7.93
CA ASP A 705 36.07 23.00 8.70
C ASP A 705 34.66 23.29 8.15
N ILE A 706 34.13 22.44 7.28
CA ILE A 706 32.84 22.61 6.61
C ILE A 706 31.69 22.85 7.60
N SER A 707 31.57 22.02 8.65
CA SER A 707 30.48 22.18 9.62
C SER A 707 30.51 23.54 10.30
N ALA A 708 31.71 24.04 10.63
CA ALA A 708 31.89 25.34 11.26
C ALA A 708 31.44 26.47 10.34
N GLN A 709 31.86 26.46 9.08
CA GLN A 709 31.46 27.48 8.11
C GLN A 709 29.95 27.46 7.85
N ILE A 710 29.34 26.28 7.71
CA ILE A 710 27.89 26.17 7.51
C ILE A 710 27.13 26.73 8.71
N CYS A 711 27.52 26.38 9.93
CA CYS A 711 26.86 26.86 11.13
C CYS A 711 27.05 28.38 11.34
N ASP A 712 28.25 28.92 11.08
CA ASP A 712 28.52 30.35 11.15
C ASP A 712 27.72 31.16 10.10
N MET A 713 27.50 30.60 8.92
CA MET A 713 26.66 31.22 7.89
C MET A 713 25.17 31.13 8.23
N VAL A 714 24.65 29.94 8.50
CA VAL A 714 23.20 29.69 8.67
C VAL A 714 22.68 30.28 9.98
N ILE A 715 23.45 30.17 11.07
CA ILE A 715 23.03 30.65 12.40
C ILE A 715 23.63 32.02 12.71
N GLY A 716 24.90 32.21 12.39
CA GLY A 716 25.62 33.45 12.68
C GLY A 716 25.36 34.57 11.67
N GLY A 717 24.79 34.28 10.50
CA GLY A 717 24.60 35.26 9.42
C GLY A 717 25.91 35.84 8.90
N LYS A 718 27.03 35.12 9.09
CA LYS A 718 28.37 35.58 8.71
C LYS A 718 28.68 35.18 7.27
N ASP A 719 29.43 36.04 6.59
CA ASP A 719 30.09 35.66 5.35
C ASP A 719 31.17 34.62 5.64
N THR A 720 31.24 33.58 4.80
CA THR A 720 32.19 32.47 4.94
C THR A 720 32.85 32.18 3.60
N ALA A 721 33.84 31.29 3.58
CA ALA A 721 34.50 30.88 2.33
C ALA A 721 33.70 29.83 1.55
N LEU A 722 32.42 29.63 1.87
CA LEU A 722 31.53 28.74 1.15
C LEU A 722 31.07 29.37 -0.17
N ASN A 723 30.97 28.56 -1.23
CA ASN A 723 30.45 29.03 -2.51
C ASN A 723 28.92 29.03 -2.46
N VAL A 724 28.34 30.23 -2.31
CA VAL A 724 26.89 30.43 -2.24
C VAL A 724 26.41 31.07 -3.54
N GLN A 725 25.54 30.38 -4.25
CA GLN A 725 24.95 30.83 -5.50
C GLN A 725 23.47 31.11 -5.28
N LYS A 726 23.06 32.36 -5.47
CA LYS A 726 21.64 32.70 -5.40
C LYS A 726 20.93 32.15 -6.63
N CYS A 727 19.91 31.30 -6.43
CA CYS A 727 19.08 30.82 -7.53
C CYS A 727 18.01 31.87 -7.83
N THR A 728 17.96 32.34 -9.07
CA THR A 728 16.92 33.25 -9.55
C THR A 728 16.22 32.56 -10.72
N PRO A 729 14.91 32.29 -10.63
CA PRO A 729 14.15 31.75 -11.75
C PRO A 729 14.38 32.58 -13.01
N GLU A 730 14.76 31.92 -14.11
CA GLU A 730 15.03 32.58 -15.39
C GLU A 730 13.74 32.82 -16.16
N LYS A 731 12.78 31.90 -16.06
CA LYS A 731 11.49 31.96 -16.74
C LYS A 731 10.35 32.19 -15.77
N GLU A 732 9.31 32.85 -16.26
CA GLU A 732 8.02 32.88 -15.57
C GLU A 732 7.39 31.48 -15.57
N THR A 733 6.65 31.11 -14.51
CA THR A 733 6.04 29.77 -14.41
C THR A 733 4.53 29.78 -14.60
N ILE A 734 4.03 28.83 -15.39
CA ILE A 734 2.61 28.51 -15.49
C ILE A 734 2.38 27.11 -14.94
N PHE A 735 1.46 26.98 -13.98
CA PHE A 735 1.06 25.69 -13.43
C PHE A 735 -0.24 25.20 -14.07
N LEU A 736 -0.20 23.98 -14.59
CA LEU A 736 -1.32 23.30 -15.24
C LEU A 736 -1.79 22.20 -14.31
N PHE A 737 -2.94 22.39 -13.67
CA PHE A 737 -3.53 21.38 -12.81
C PHE A 737 -4.29 20.40 -13.70
N ALA A 738 -3.71 19.23 -13.94
CA ALA A 738 -4.27 18.20 -14.79
C ALA A 738 -5.19 17.30 -13.95
N GLY A 739 -6.51 17.41 -14.18
CA GLY A 739 -7.53 16.59 -13.51
C GLY A 739 -7.59 15.16 -14.06
N ASP A 740 -8.72 14.78 -14.63
CA ASP A 740 -8.89 13.49 -15.30
C ASP A 740 -7.99 13.30 -16.55
N ALA A 741 -7.33 14.37 -17.00
CA ALA A 741 -6.44 14.40 -18.16
C ALA A 741 -5.21 13.47 -18.05
N LEU A 742 -4.80 13.05 -16.85
CA LEU A 742 -3.70 12.08 -16.66
C LEU A 742 -4.20 10.64 -16.40
N SER A 743 -5.52 10.43 -16.37
CA SER A 743 -6.15 9.16 -15.99
C SER A 743 -6.78 8.37 -17.15
N LYS A 744 -6.79 8.94 -18.38
CA LYS A 744 -7.42 8.34 -19.57
C LYS A 744 -6.50 8.48 -20.78
N SER A 745 -5.90 7.36 -21.22
CA SER A 745 -4.88 7.30 -22.28
C SER A 745 -5.14 8.21 -23.49
N SER A 746 -6.31 8.13 -24.12
CA SER A 746 -6.58 8.91 -25.35
C SER A 746 -6.66 10.44 -25.20
N ARG A 747 -6.83 10.95 -23.97
CA ARG A 747 -6.78 12.40 -23.67
C ARG A 747 -5.43 12.83 -23.12
N THR A 748 -4.77 11.93 -22.42
CA THR A 748 -3.42 12.09 -21.87
C THR A 748 -2.43 12.41 -22.98
N ASP A 749 -2.45 11.66 -24.10
CA ASP A 749 -1.45 11.83 -25.16
C ASP A 749 -1.56 13.17 -25.87
N ALA A 750 -2.76 13.62 -26.21
CA ALA A 750 -2.96 14.91 -26.87
C ALA A 750 -2.58 16.09 -25.95
N PHE A 751 -2.96 16.02 -24.67
CA PHE A 751 -2.57 17.03 -23.69
C PHE A 751 -1.06 17.06 -23.50
N LEU A 752 -0.42 15.91 -23.36
CA LEU A 752 1.02 15.84 -23.12
C LEU A 752 1.84 16.22 -24.36
N HIS A 753 1.43 15.82 -25.57
CA HIS A 753 2.04 16.30 -26.82
C HIS A 753 1.92 17.81 -26.97
N ALA A 754 0.79 18.40 -26.56
CA ALA A 754 0.65 19.86 -26.53
C ALA A 754 1.66 20.49 -25.54
N VAL A 755 1.90 19.88 -24.37
CA VAL A 755 2.90 20.34 -23.39
C VAL A 755 4.33 20.24 -23.95
N GLU A 756 4.67 19.13 -24.61
CA GLU A 756 6.00 18.89 -25.18
C GLU A 756 6.40 19.94 -26.23
N SER A 757 5.43 20.53 -26.94
CA SER A 757 5.67 21.57 -27.95
C SER A 757 6.13 22.92 -27.37
N ALA A 758 6.12 23.13 -26.05
CA ALA A 758 6.48 24.39 -25.40
C ALA A 758 7.94 24.51 -24.93
N LYS A 759 8.83 23.58 -25.30
CA LYS A 759 10.23 23.56 -24.83
C LYS A 759 11.00 24.87 -25.12
N ASP A 760 10.65 25.57 -26.19
CA ASP A 760 11.31 26.82 -26.63
C ASP A 760 10.58 28.11 -26.18
N SER A 761 9.62 28.02 -25.26
CA SER A 761 8.94 29.21 -24.71
C SER A 761 9.81 29.93 -23.66
N ASP A 762 9.62 31.25 -23.55
CA ASP A 762 10.10 32.10 -22.44
C ASP A 762 9.39 31.82 -21.11
N THR A 763 8.40 30.92 -21.12
CA THR A 763 7.61 30.48 -19.96
C THR A 763 7.86 29.01 -19.66
N SER A 764 8.03 28.67 -18.38
CA SER A 764 8.15 27.30 -17.90
C SER A 764 6.80 26.73 -17.47
N TYR A 765 6.42 25.59 -18.06
CA TYR A 765 5.14 24.94 -17.83
C TYR A 765 5.29 23.75 -16.88
N TYR A 766 4.60 23.80 -15.75
CA TYR A 766 4.59 22.72 -14.76
C TYR A 766 3.24 22.01 -14.73
N VAL A 767 3.22 20.74 -15.10
CA VAL A 767 2.03 19.88 -14.93
C VAL A 767 1.96 19.43 -13.47
N SER A 768 0.90 19.82 -12.78
CA SER A 768 0.66 19.40 -11.40
C SER A 768 -0.34 18.26 -11.33
N TYR A 769 0.01 17.21 -10.58
CA TYR A 769 -0.75 15.97 -10.44
C TYR A 769 -0.76 15.49 -9.00
N VAL A 770 -1.71 14.63 -8.65
CA VAL A 770 -1.76 13.96 -7.34
C VAL A 770 -1.05 12.62 -7.44
N THR A 771 -0.05 12.39 -6.59
CA THR A 771 0.84 11.21 -6.68
C THR A 771 0.09 9.88 -6.69
N GLU A 772 -1.04 9.74 -6.00
CA GLU A 772 -1.81 8.49 -6.01
C GLU A 772 -2.57 8.22 -7.32
N ASP A 773 -2.87 9.25 -8.12
CA ASP A 773 -3.66 9.09 -9.35
C ASP A 773 -2.83 8.55 -10.52
N VAL A 774 -1.51 8.80 -10.51
CA VAL A 774 -0.58 8.40 -11.60
C VAL A 774 0.10 7.05 -11.36
N LYS A 775 -0.20 6.34 -10.25
CA LYS A 775 0.40 5.04 -9.90
C LYS A 775 0.02 3.88 -10.82
N VAL A 776 -1.01 4.05 -11.66
CA VAL A 776 -1.65 2.95 -12.40
C VAL A 776 -1.08 2.78 -13.81
N ASP A 777 -0.50 3.83 -14.41
CA ASP A 777 -0.11 3.86 -15.83
C ASP A 777 1.35 4.34 -16.04
N THR A 778 2.30 3.65 -15.41
CA THR A 778 3.63 4.20 -15.14
C THR A 778 4.59 4.20 -16.33
N GLU A 779 4.45 3.30 -17.31
CA GLU A 779 5.46 3.16 -18.39
C GLU A 779 5.35 4.27 -19.45
N GLU A 780 4.13 4.56 -19.92
CA GLU A 780 3.88 5.63 -20.89
C GLU A 780 4.09 7.00 -20.25
N LEU A 781 3.60 7.19 -19.03
CA LEU A 781 3.86 8.39 -18.24
C LEU A 781 5.36 8.59 -17.98
N PHE A 782 6.16 7.53 -17.81
CA PHE A 782 7.61 7.69 -17.62
C PHE A 782 8.28 8.30 -18.85
N LYS A 783 7.97 7.78 -20.05
CA LYS A 783 8.53 8.27 -21.32
C LYS A 783 8.23 9.75 -21.52
N ILE A 784 6.99 10.13 -21.33
CA ILE A 784 6.55 11.51 -21.54
C ILE A 784 7.04 12.42 -20.42
N SER A 785 7.10 11.91 -19.19
CA SER A 785 7.62 12.67 -18.05
C SER A 785 9.01 13.21 -18.38
N GLN A 786 9.89 12.48 -19.07
CA GLN A 786 11.23 12.94 -19.47
C GLN A 786 11.22 14.30 -20.20
N HIS A 787 10.13 14.65 -20.88
CA HIS A 787 10.05 15.83 -21.74
C HIS A 787 9.27 17.01 -21.16
N ILE A 788 8.64 16.85 -19.99
CA ILE A 788 7.80 17.89 -19.35
C ILE A 788 8.28 18.22 -17.94
N HIS A 789 7.98 19.43 -17.42
CA HIS A 789 8.15 19.70 -16.00
C HIS A 789 6.87 19.35 -15.24
N PHE A 790 7.02 18.81 -14.03
CA PHE A 790 5.89 18.46 -13.19
C PHE A 790 6.14 18.73 -11.71
N MET A 791 5.04 18.96 -10.99
CA MET A 791 5.02 19.21 -9.56
C MET A 791 4.00 18.31 -8.89
N GLY A 792 4.48 17.34 -8.12
CA GLY A 792 3.63 16.38 -7.42
C GLY A 792 2.87 17.02 -6.25
N GLN A 793 1.62 16.60 -6.06
CA GLN A 793 0.77 16.98 -4.94
C GLN A 793 0.51 15.79 -4.01
N LEU A 794 0.47 16.08 -2.72
CA LEU A 794 0.00 15.13 -1.70
C LEU A 794 -1.53 15.27 -1.56
N ARG A 795 -2.25 14.15 -1.53
CA ARG A 795 -3.73 14.17 -1.42
C ARG A 795 -4.26 14.69 -0.08
N GLU A 796 -3.52 14.48 1.01
CA GLU A 796 -4.02 14.74 2.36
C GLU A 796 -3.91 16.20 2.80
N PHE A 797 -5.06 16.81 3.16
CA PHE A 797 -5.11 18.07 3.91
C PHE A 797 -4.57 17.87 5.32
N THR A 798 -3.29 18.15 5.51
CA THR A 798 -2.59 17.80 6.75
C THR A 798 -2.71 18.91 7.81
N ASN A 799 -2.65 20.18 7.42
CA ASN A 799 -2.57 21.37 8.30
C ASN A 799 -3.95 21.93 8.69
N ALA A 800 -4.92 21.05 8.95
CA ALA A 800 -6.27 21.44 9.33
C ALA A 800 -6.65 20.93 10.73
N SER A 801 -7.47 21.69 11.45
CA SER A 801 -8.05 21.23 12.72
C SER A 801 -8.97 20.03 12.48
N LYS A 802 -9.21 19.19 13.51
CA LYS A 802 -10.16 18.07 13.41
C LYS A 802 -11.55 18.53 12.97
N ARG A 803 -11.98 19.71 13.45
CA ARG A 803 -13.24 20.35 13.06
C ARG A 803 -13.24 20.77 11.59
N ALA A 804 -12.17 21.41 11.12
CA ALA A 804 -12.05 21.84 9.72
C ALA A 804 -12.04 20.62 8.78
N LYS A 805 -11.31 19.54 9.11
CA LYS A 805 -11.32 18.28 8.34
C LYS A 805 -12.71 17.64 8.28
N MET A 806 -13.45 17.66 9.38
CA MET A 806 -14.82 17.16 9.41
C MET A 806 -15.75 17.98 8.50
N LEU A 807 -15.66 19.32 8.56
CA LEU A 807 -16.47 20.22 7.74
C LEU A 807 -16.08 20.17 6.26
N LEU A 808 -14.79 19.99 5.95
CA LEU A 808 -14.31 19.74 4.58
C LEU A 808 -15.02 18.54 3.97
N GLY A 809 -15.20 17.47 4.74
CA GLY A 809 -15.94 16.30 4.30
C GLY A 809 -17.40 16.55 3.89
N VAL A 810 -18.06 17.47 4.60
CA VAL A 810 -19.42 17.93 4.26
C VAL A 810 -19.38 18.83 3.02
N LEU A 811 -18.42 19.75 2.94
CA LEU A 811 -18.20 20.62 1.79
C LEU A 811 -18.01 19.83 0.49
N MET A 812 -17.28 18.72 0.53
CA MET A 812 -17.04 17.87 -0.64
C MET A 812 -18.32 17.26 -1.24
N LYS A 813 -19.46 17.33 -0.54
CA LYS A 813 -20.74 16.72 -0.97
C LYS A 813 -21.83 17.74 -1.21
N SER A 814 -21.72 18.92 -0.63
CA SER A 814 -22.58 20.07 -0.95
C SER A 814 -21.82 21.37 -0.76
N GLY A 815 -21.77 22.20 -1.81
CA GLY A 815 -21.10 23.51 -1.78
C GLY A 815 -21.73 24.55 -0.83
N GLY A 816 -22.88 24.25 -0.20
CA GLY A 816 -23.58 25.16 0.71
C GLY A 816 -22.79 25.52 1.97
N GLU A 817 -22.04 24.57 2.53
CA GLU A 817 -21.22 24.78 3.74
C GLU A 817 -20.11 25.82 3.55
N TYR A 818 -19.64 26.01 2.31
CA TYR A 818 -18.60 26.98 2.03
C TYR A 818 -19.02 28.40 2.43
N LYS A 819 -20.28 28.77 2.17
CA LYS A 819 -20.78 30.11 2.51
C LYS A 819 -20.84 30.33 4.03
N LEU A 820 -21.22 29.31 4.80
CA LEU A 820 -21.34 29.41 6.26
C LEU A 820 -19.97 29.48 6.95
N HIS A 821 -18.96 28.84 6.38
CA HIS A 821 -17.62 28.72 6.99
C HIS A 821 -16.51 29.25 6.10
N ARG A 822 -16.81 30.28 5.28
CA ARG A 822 -15.92 30.79 4.23
C ARG A 822 -14.52 31.11 4.73
N HIS A 823 -14.40 31.89 5.80
CA HIS A 823 -13.10 32.29 6.35
C HIS A 823 -12.23 31.07 6.71
N MET A 824 -12.80 30.09 7.41
CA MET A 824 -12.08 28.88 7.80
C MET A 824 -11.63 28.06 6.58
N PHE A 825 -12.50 27.91 5.58
CA PHE A 825 -12.14 27.20 4.35
C PHE A 825 -11.09 27.96 3.54
N ASP A 826 -11.22 29.28 3.40
CA ASP A 826 -10.27 30.12 2.68
C ASP A 826 -8.88 30.04 3.31
N GLU A 827 -8.78 30.14 4.64
CA GLU A 827 -7.53 29.95 5.38
C GLU A 827 -6.96 28.54 5.14
N MET A 828 -7.80 27.50 5.23
CA MET A 828 -7.36 26.12 5.07
C MET A 828 -6.85 25.82 3.66
N PHE A 829 -7.55 26.27 2.60
CA PHE A 829 -7.12 26.07 1.22
C PHE A 829 -5.90 26.91 0.86
N THR A 830 -5.78 28.13 1.41
CA THR A 830 -4.57 28.96 1.25
C THR A 830 -3.37 28.28 1.92
N THR A 831 -3.54 27.81 3.16
CA THR A 831 -2.49 27.08 3.90
C THR A 831 -2.06 25.82 3.16
N GLU A 832 -3.00 25.09 2.57
CA GLU A 832 -2.69 23.90 1.79
C GLU A 832 -1.92 24.24 0.50
N PHE A 833 -2.33 25.30 -0.20
CA PHE A 833 -1.61 25.78 -1.38
C PHE A 833 -0.18 26.17 -1.04
N THR A 834 0.01 27.04 -0.03
CA THR A 834 1.34 27.45 0.44
C THR A 834 2.17 26.27 0.93
N ARG A 835 1.56 25.27 1.58
CA ARG A 835 2.27 24.06 2.02
C ARG A 835 2.86 23.29 0.84
N ILE A 836 2.14 23.19 -0.29
CA ILE A 836 2.55 22.41 -1.46
C ILE A 836 3.53 23.20 -2.34
N PHE A 837 3.22 24.47 -2.61
CA PHE A 837 3.92 25.30 -3.59
C PHE A 837 4.81 26.37 -2.97
N ALA A 838 4.96 26.39 -1.64
CA ALA A 838 5.71 27.41 -0.91
C ALA A 838 5.31 28.82 -1.37
N HIS A 839 6.30 29.63 -1.76
CA HIS A 839 6.11 30.98 -2.30
C HIS A 839 6.62 31.08 -3.75
N ILE A 840 6.46 30.01 -4.55
CA ILE A 840 6.82 30.01 -5.97
C ILE A 840 6.10 31.17 -6.67
N PRO A 841 6.81 32.10 -7.34
CA PRO A 841 6.18 33.13 -8.15
C PRO A 841 5.51 32.50 -9.37
N MET A 842 4.19 32.67 -9.51
CA MET A 842 3.41 32.09 -10.61
C MET A 842 2.84 33.19 -11.52
N LYS A 843 3.16 33.11 -12.81
CA LYS A 843 2.53 33.95 -13.83
C LYS A 843 1.07 33.60 -13.98
N ALA A 844 0.76 32.32 -14.14
CA ALA A 844 -0.61 31.86 -14.12
C ALA A 844 -0.78 30.47 -13.52
N VAL A 845 -2.00 30.23 -13.05
CA VAL A 845 -2.48 28.89 -12.73
C VAL A 845 -3.68 28.57 -13.60
N ILE A 846 -3.65 27.39 -14.22
CA ILE A 846 -4.66 26.93 -15.15
C ILE A 846 -5.23 25.62 -14.65
N GLY A 847 -6.53 25.59 -14.34
CA GLY A 847 -7.25 24.35 -14.11
C GLY A 847 -7.65 23.74 -15.45
N PHE A 848 -7.18 22.52 -15.74
CA PHE A 848 -7.42 21.84 -17.02
C PHE A 848 -8.22 20.54 -16.82
N GLY A 849 -9.35 20.43 -17.53
CA GLY A 849 -10.23 19.26 -17.49
C GLY A 849 -11.18 19.25 -16.28
N GLU A 850 -11.65 18.05 -15.91
CA GLU A 850 -12.52 17.92 -14.73
C GLU A 850 -11.67 17.81 -13.46
N LEU A 851 -11.62 18.90 -12.69
CA LEU A 851 -10.92 18.95 -11.41
C LEU A 851 -11.80 18.47 -10.25
N GLU A 852 -11.18 17.73 -9.33
CA GLU A 852 -11.80 17.39 -8.05
C GLU A 852 -12.16 18.65 -7.26
N THR A 853 -13.22 18.54 -6.44
CA THR A 853 -13.84 19.69 -5.77
C THR A 853 -12.84 20.48 -4.91
N ASP A 854 -12.05 19.78 -4.10
CA ASP A 854 -10.99 20.33 -3.25
C ASP A 854 -9.89 21.04 -4.05
N ARG A 855 -9.56 20.55 -5.25
CA ARG A 855 -8.55 21.17 -6.13
C ARG A 855 -9.03 22.51 -6.66
N VAL A 856 -10.29 22.61 -7.10
CA VAL A 856 -10.87 23.90 -7.53
C VAL A 856 -10.81 24.93 -6.39
N TYR A 857 -11.15 24.54 -5.15
CA TYR A 857 -11.03 25.43 -3.99
C TYR A 857 -9.58 25.83 -3.69
N THR A 858 -8.62 24.90 -3.83
CA THR A 858 -7.20 25.15 -3.54
C THR A 858 -6.58 26.08 -4.59
N ILE A 859 -6.84 25.83 -5.88
CA ILE A 859 -6.37 26.65 -7.01
C ILE A 859 -6.97 28.05 -6.97
N ALA A 860 -8.22 28.20 -6.53
CA ALA A 860 -8.85 29.51 -6.32
C ALA A 860 -8.15 30.38 -5.25
N LYS A 861 -7.16 29.84 -4.54
CA LYS A 861 -6.30 30.56 -3.58
C LYS A 861 -4.86 30.73 -4.06
N ALA A 862 -4.57 30.36 -5.30
CA ALA A 862 -3.23 30.51 -5.86
C ALA A 862 -2.82 31.99 -5.90
N PRO A 863 -1.66 32.36 -5.32
CA PRO A 863 -1.10 33.69 -5.43
C PRO A 863 -0.40 33.84 -6.80
N CYS A 864 -1.19 34.03 -7.85
CA CYS A 864 -0.73 34.15 -9.24
C CYS A 864 -1.23 35.44 -9.89
N LYS A 865 -0.61 35.86 -11.01
CA LYS A 865 -1.05 37.06 -11.74
C LYS A 865 -2.36 36.83 -12.50
N LYS A 866 -2.53 35.64 -13.10
CA LYS A 866 -3.78 35.22 -13.75
C LYS A 866 -4.21 33.81 -13.35
N LEU A 867 -5.50 33.65 -13.08
CA LEU A 867 -6.14 32.40 -12.73
C LEU A 867 -7.17 32.00 -13.79
N LEU A 868 -6.90 30.91 -14.50
CA LEU A 868 -7.71 30.46 -15.63
C LEU A 868 -8.33 29.09 -15.34
N TYR A 869 -9.54 28.86 -15.86
CA TYR A 869 -10.18 27.54 -15.83
C TYR A 869 -10.60 27.14 -17.24
N PHE A 870 -10.21 25.94 -17.65
CA PHE A 870 -10.46 25.43 -18.98
C PHE A 870 -11.40 24.23 -18.90
N SER A 871 -12.65 24.42 -19.35
CA SER A 871 -13.73 23.43 -19.22
C SER A 871 -14.15 22.87 -20.57
N GLU A 872 -14.23 21.54 -20.68
CA GLU A 872 -14.90 20.84 -21.79
C GLU A 872 -16.44 20.87 -21.64
N PRO A 873 -17.22 20.59 -22.71
CA PRO A 873 -18.64 20.96 -22.88
C PRO A 873 -19.66 20.53 -21.82
N THR A 874 -19.32 19.59 -20.93
CA THR A 874 -20.27 19.01 -19.96
C THR A 874 -19.86 19.14 -18.49
N GLN A 875 -18.75 19.83 -18.17
CA GLN A 875 -17.93 19.43 -17.00
C GLN A 875 -17.57 20.51 -15.96
N LEU A 876 -18.30 21.62 -15.83
CA LEU A 876 -18.09 22.49 -14.66
C LEU A 876 -18.51 21.74 -13.38
N ASN A 877 -17.59 21.55 -12.42
CA ASN A 877 -17.90 20.82 -11.18
C ASN A 877 -18.93 21.60 -10.34
N ARG A 878 -20.20 21.21 -10.46
CA ARG A 878 -21.35 21.87 -9.81
C ARG A 878 -21.44 21.65 -8.30
N LYS A 879 -20.54 20.85 -7.72
CA LYS A 879 -20.43 20.72 -6.25
C LYS A 879 -19.68 21.90 -5.63
N VAL A 880 -18.87 22.60 -6.41
CA VAL A 880 -18.14 23.80 -6.00
C VAL A 880 -19.09 24.99 -5.89
N SER A 881 -18.93 25.82 -4.85
CA SER A 881 -19.75 27.02 -4.68
C SER A 881 -19.52 28.00 -5.84
N LYS A 882 -20.60 28.59 -6.36
CA LYS A 882 -20.58 29.64 -7.40
C LYS A 882 -19.58 30.77 -7.10
N SER A 883 -19.46 31.14 -5.82
CA SER A 883 -18.57 32.21 -5.35
C SER A 883 -17.07 31.88 -5.44
N VAL A 884 -16.71 30.63 -5.74
CA VAL A 884 -15.32 30.20 -5.93
C VAL A 884 -14.92 30.43 -7.37
N TYR A 885 -15.82 30.12 -8.31
CA TYR A 885 -15.60 30.38 -9.73
C TYR A 885 -15.45 31.87 -10.05
N SER A 886 -15.94 32.78 -9.21
CA SER A 886 -15.69 34.22 -9.36
C SER A 886 -14.25 34.64 -9.07
N ALA A 887 -13.41 33.76 -8.50
CA ALA A 887 -11.99 34.03 -8.32
C ALA A 887 -11.19 33.85 -9.62
N PHE A 888 -11.74 33.13 -10.60
CA PHE A 888 -11.08 32.91 -11.90
C PHE A 888 -11.28 34.14 -12.79
N ASP A 889 -10.18 34.66 -13.32
CA ASP A 889 -10.16 35.79 -14.25
C ASP A 889 -10.85 35.43 -15.57
N LEU A 890 -10.67 34.19 -16.01
CA LEU A 890 -11.28 33.67 -17.22
C LEU A 890 -11.62 32.19 -17.12
N ILE A 891 -12.82 31.85 -17.58
CA ILE A 891 -13.32 30.50 -17.77
C ILE A 891 -13.53 30.29 -19.27
N LEU A 892 -12.72 29.41 -19.85
CA LEU A 892 -12.69 29.11 -21.27
C LEU A 892 -13.54 27.87 -21.56
N THR A 893 -14.46 27.99 -22.52
CA THR A 893 -15.38 26.92 -22.95
C THR A 893 -15.30 26.67 -24.44
N LYS A 894 -15.44 25.40 -24.87
CA LYS A 894 -15.25 24.98 -26.26
C LYS A 894 -16.38 25.36 -27.22
N ASP A 895 -17.59 25.60 -26.70
CA ASP A 895 -18.75 25.96 -27.52
C ASP A 895 -19.73 26.88 -26.77
N LYS A 896 -20.58 27.54 -27.55
CA LYS A 896 -21.60 28.46 -27.06
C LYS A 896 -22.60 27.84 -26.08
N VAL A 897 -23.00 26.59 -26.30
CA VAL A 897 -23.97 25.90 -25.42
C VAL A 897 -23.40 25.76 -24.01
N THR A 898 -22.12 25.41 -23.94
CA THR A 898 -21.35 25.30 -22.71
C THR A 898 -21.12 26.65 -22.07
N ALA A 899 -20.73 27.65 -22.87
CA ALA A 899 -20.56 29.02 -22.41
C ALA A 899 -21.84 29.53 -21.73
N ASP A 900 -23.00 29.33 -22.34
CA ASP A 900 -24.29 29.77 -21.80
C ASP A 900 -24.68 29.00 -20.53
N ALA A 901 -24.40 27.69 -20.47
CA ALA A 901 -24.59 26.88 -19.26
C ALA A 901 -23.69 27.32 -18.09
N VAL A 902 -22.44 27.71 -18.38
CA VAL A 902 -21.46 28.20 -17.40
C VAL A 902 -21.83 29.62 -16.94
N LYS A 903 -22.23 30.51 -17.85
CA LYS A 903 -22.74 31.88 -17.55
C LYS A 903 -23.96 31.87 -16.62
N ALA A 904 -24.76 30.79 -16.61
CA ALA A 904 -25.86 30.62 -15.66
C ALA A 904 -25.39 30.27 -14.22
N TYR A 905 -24.13 29.85 -14.06
CA TYR A 905 -23.57 29.36 -12.80
C TYR A 905 -22.46 30.25 -12.21
N CYS A 906 -21.72 31.00 -13.03
CA CYS A 906 -20.65 31.92 -12.62
C CYS A 906 -20.80 33.31 -13.28
N PRO A 907 -20.02 34.34 -12.89
CA PRO A 907 -20.13 35.67 -13.50
C PRO A 907 -19.93 35.62 -15.02
N ALA A 908 -20.95 36.05 -15.78
CA ALA A 908 -20.96 35.91 -17.23
C ALA A 908 -19.83 36.67 -17.94
N ALA A 909 -19.32 37.75 -17.33
CA ALA A 909 -18.20 38.54 -17.85
C ALA A 909 -16.88 37.76 -17.93
N ASN A 910 -16.74 36.69 -17.14
CA ASN A 910 -15.51 35.91 -17.05
C ASN A 910 -15.56 34.68 -17.96
N VAL A 911 -16.57 34.51 -18.82
CA VAL A 911 -16.73 33.31 -19.67
C VAL A 911 -16.49 33.66 -21.13
N LYS A 912 -15.50 33.02 -21.76
CA LYS A 912 -15.21 33.17 -23.19
C LYS A 912 -15.18 31.84 -23.92
N GLU A 913 -15.63 31.87 -25.16
CA GLU A 913 -15.50 30.76 -26.09
C GLU A 913 -14.08 30.74 -26.67
N TYR A 914 -13.53 29.55 -26.90
CA TYR A 914 -12.26 29.37 -27.60
C TYR A 914 -12.35 28.15 -28.52
N CYS A 915 -11.65 28.19 -29.67
CA CYS A 915 -11.46 27.03 -30.54
C CYS A 915 -10.31 26.18 -29.99
N ALA A 916 -10.47 24.85 -30.00
CA ALA A 916 -9.58 23.83 -29.41
C ALA A 916 -8.10 24.24 -29.23
N ILE A 917 -7.51 23.90 -28.07
CA ILE A 917 -6.07 24.11 -27.84
C ILE A 917 -5.29 22.94 -28.44
N GLU A 918 -4.45 23.24 -29.43
CA GLU A 918 -3.59 22.25 -30.08
C GLU A 918 -2.16 22.27 -29.52
N ARG A 919 -1.71 23.43 -29.00
CA ARG A 919 -0.38 23.61 -28.38
C ARG A 919 -0.49 24.35 -27.06
N ILE A 920 0.33 23.98 -26.08
CA ILE A 920 0.22 24.59 -24.75
C ILE A 920 0.67 26.06 -24.72
N THR A 921 1.51 26.48 -25.67
CA THR A 921 1.88 27.89 -25.84
C THR A 921 0.69 28.78 -26.21
N GLU A 922 -0.39 28.20 -26.74
CA GLU A 922 -1.62 28.95 -27.04
C GLU A 922 -2.34 29.38 -25.76
N PHE A 923 -1.99 28.88 -24.58
CA PHE A 923 -2.50 29.45 -23.32
C PHE A 923 -1.95 30.85 -23.04
N GLU A 924 -0.78 31.21 -23.58
CA GLU A 924 -0.14 32.51 -23.32
C GLU A 924 -0.97 33.68 -23.83
N GLN A 925 -1.81 33.49 -24.85
CA GLN A 925 -2.71 34.54 -25.35
C GLN A 925 -3.81 34.92 -24.34
N PHE A 926 -4.05 34.08 -23.33
CA PHE A 926 -5.06 34.28 -22.29
C PHE A 926 -4.45 34.68 -20.95
N VAL A 927 -3.18 34.32 -20.72
CA VAL A 927 -2.35 34.75 -19.58
C VAL A 927 -1.90 36.20 -19.75
#